data_AF-D3D9A8-F1
#
_entry.id   AF-D3D9A8-F1
#
_cell.length_a   1.000
_cell.length_b   1.000
_cell.length_c   1.000
_cell.angle_alpha   90.00
_cell.angle_beta   90.00
_cell.angle_gamma   90.00
#
_symmetry.space_group_name_H-M   'P 1'
#
loop_
_entity.id
_entity.type
_entity.pdbx_description
1 polymer ?
#
loop_
_entity_poly.entity_id
_entity_poly.type
_entity_poly.pdbx_seq_one_letter_code
_entity_poly.pdbx_strand_id
1 'polypeptide(L)'
;MTVNGDAEAPRSGEPNAGALPGGPPSGGPGYGQPYASRPLSAAQYGGDSPAAGSAAAGQAEVIPPPVQRGPEDEDIRAAEQPAQPGPRNPGAGHRAGDAAAGGRFAGLVRGRPDDPRWVRPALLALLAATAVLYLWDLGASGNANSFYAAAVQAGTLSWKAMFFGSLDSSNFITVDKPPASLWMMALSGRIFGFSSWSMLAPNALCGVATVGLLYATVRRVAGPVAGLLAGVLCALTPVAVLMFRFNNPDALLVLLLVVGAYAVTRALEAASWRWLVAAGVAIGFAFLTKMMQAFLVVPAFGLAYLIAAPTGWWRRVGGVLAGVGGILVGAGWWVLATDLWPKSSRPYIGGSEDNSVLGLAFGYNGLGRIFGESNGPGGGGGGGRGGFPGGQAALTEIEQYFSANGGPPGDGEFTMNGPGASGGGFGGGGGGFGGATGIDRMFGDNFGDQISWLLPAALVLLVGGLWATRRAPRTDRARAGLVLWGCWLLVTGLTFSYMEGIVHEYYSVALAPAIAAIIAIGLHELWRARGEIISRVFLAAGIAAASIWPYVLLGRNDDWQSWLRLPVLVTGLVGAVAVVVGPHLVRVGAVAAVASRRLIRRTVVALAVVVAFGALAAPAGYALETASQPHTGSIPLAGPSGGGMGGFGRMGGGPGTAQTPGGQGFPGGGQGFPGSGTTGNSGGTTGNGGTGAGGGMRGGGMGEDVSDELGKLLSEGSEGYRWVAATSTSQSAASMELASGGSPVMAMGGWSGSDPAITLEQFKQYVNDGEIHYFIAGGMGGGMIVNTTAGGTDATGQSGGTAQSGGTAQSRGTAQSRGTGGMPGFGGGGGGFGGNSEISTWVTENFTALTVGGQTVYDLTQPVNS
;
A
#
# COMPACT_ATOMS: atom_id res chain seq x y z
N MET A 1 67.10 31.89 43.06
CA MET A 1 67.85 32.31 41.84
C MET A 1 66.84 32.22 40.70
N THR A 2 66.51 33.34 40.03
CA THR A 2 65.75 33.48 38.75
C THR A 2 64.47 32.63 38.55
N VAL A 3 63.25 33.21 38.59
CA VAL A 3 62.56 33.99 37.50
C VAL A 3 62.16 33.11 36.30
N ASN A 4 60.94 33.05 35.76
CA ASN A 4 59.54 33.47 36.08
C ASN A 4 58.64 32.57 35.17
N GLY A 5 57.38 32.22 35.44
CA GLY A 5 56.50 32.52 36.58
C GLY A 5 55.05 32.09 36.30
N ASP A 6 54.74 30.80 36.46
CA ASP A 6 53.36 30.29 36.59
C ASP A 6 53.01 30.12 38.08
N ALA A 7 51.82 30.55 38.49
CA ALA A 7 51.23 30.16 39.78
C ALA A 7 49.71 30.34 39.81
N GLU A 8 49.02 29.23 40.07
CA GLU A 8 47.65 29.19 40.58
C GLU A 8 47.54 29.79 42.00
N ALA A 9 46.31 29.77 42.53
CA ALA A 9 45.94 29.31 43.88
C ALA A 9 45.17 30.33 44.77
N PRO A 10 44.31 29.83 45.70
CA PRO A 10 43.07 30.52 46.07
C PRO A 10 42.89 30.68 47.60
N ARG A 11 41.69 31.12 48.03
CA ARG A 11 41.01 30.96 49.35
C ARG A 11 39.65 31.69 49.25
N SER A 12 38.57 31.38 49.96
CA SER A 12 38.23 30.61 51.17
C SER A 12 36.70 30.29 51.10
N GLY A 13 36.03 29.44 51.89
CA GLY A 13 36.31 28.75 53.16
C GLY A 13 35.07 28.88 54.08
N GLU A 14 34.42 27.76 54.44
CA GLU A 14 33.19 27.62 55.28
C GLU A 14 33.43 27.98 56.79
N PRO A 15 32.52 27.79 57.82
CA PRO A 15 31.23 27.07 57.86
C PRO A 15 30.09 27.50 58.87
N ASN A 16 28.92 26.84 58.72
CA ASN A 16 27.89 26.34 59.70
C ASN A 16 27.13 27.18 60.79
N ALA A 17 25.88 26.70 61.02
CA ALA A 17 25.03 26.67 62.25
C ALA A 17 24.09 27.85 62.63
N GLY A 18 22.81 27.54 63.01
CA GLY A 18 21.93 28.52 63.71
C GLY A 18 20.38 28.33 63.82
N ALA A 19 19.89 27.26 64.50
CA ALA A 19 18.62 27.20 65.28
C ALA A 19 17.18 27.22 64.65
N LEU A 20 16.30 26.45 65.33
CA LEU A 20 14.84 26.21 65.19
C LEU A 20 14.05 27.04 66.26
N PRO A 21 12.73 26.88 66.59
CA PRO A 21 11.75 25.81 66.26
C PRO A 21 10.24 26.17 66.07
N GLY A 22 9.41 25.17 65.70
CA GLY A 22 7.94 25.23 65.85
C GLY A 22 7.14 24.10 65.17
N GLY A 23 6.65 23.12 65.95
CA GLY A 23 5.67 22.07 65.59
C GLY A 23 5.09 21.45 66.89
N PRO A 24 4.49 20.23 66.93
CA PRO A 24 4.18 19.29 65.83
C PRO A 24 2.76 18.62 66.06
N PRO A 25 2.45 17.27 65.96
CA PRO A 25 1.09 16.79 65.58
C PRO A 25 0.44 15.70 66.48
N SER A 26 -0.70 15.13 66.08
CA SER A 26 -1.23 13.77 66.44
C SER A 26 -2.51 13.48 65.60
N GLY A 27 -2.98 12.26 65.30
CA GLY A 27 -2.52 10.87 65.50
C GLY A 27 -3.50 9.91 64.76
N GLY A 28 -3.19 8.61 64.61
CA GLY A 28 -4.13 7.56 64.11
C GLY A 28 -4.49 6.53 65.21
N PRO A 29 -4.99 5.30 64.92
CA PRO A 29 -5.60 4.74 63.68
C PRO A 29 -6.97 4.02 63.95
N GLY A 30 -7.65 3.42 62.94
CA GLY A 30 -8.78 2.50 63.23
C GLY A 30 -9.66 1.99 62.07
N TYR A 31 -10.02 0.69 62.14
CA TYR A 31 -10.87 -0.15 61.26
C TYR A 31 -12.29 0.36 60.90
N GLY A 32 -12.86 -0.10 59.77
CA GLY A 32 -14.33 -0.25 59.61
C GLY A 32 -14.97 -0.08 58.22
N GLN A 33 -15.36 -1.19 57.59
CA GLN A 33 -16.48 -1.31 56.61
C GLN A 33 -17.82 -1.54 57.39
N PRO A 34 -19.05 -1.56 56.82
CA PRO A 34 -19.52 -1.35 55.44
C PRO A 34 -20.88 -0.56 55.26
N TYR A 35 -21.39 -0.52 54.01
CA TYR A 35 -22.82 -0.58 53.59
C TYR A 35 -23.84 0.56 53.84
N ALA A 36 -24.80 0.58 52.89
CA ALA A 36 -26.21 1.00 52.96
C ALA A 36 -26.62 2.39 52.41
N SER A 37 -27.83 2.42 51.87
CA SER A 37 -28.42 3.44 50.99
C SER A 37 -29.78 3.95 51.50
N ARG A 38 -30.31 5.03 50.88
CA ARG A 38 -31.66 5.65 51.06
C ARG A 38 -31.84 6.53 52.33
N PRO A 39 -32.93 7.34 52.49
CA PRO A 39 -33.98 7.78 51.53
C PRO A 39 -34.38 9.31 51.56
N LEU A 40 -35.24 9.71 50.60
CA LEU A 40 -36.43 10.62 50.66
C LEU A 40 -36.45 11.99 51.43
N SER A 41 -36.88 13.04 50.70
CA SER A 41 -38.01 13.96 51.02
C SER A 41 -38.38 14.76 49.73
N ALA A 42 -39.60 15.16 49.34
CA ALA A 42 -40.93 15.34 49.93
C ALA A 42 -41.24 16.75 50.51
N ALA A 43 -42.02 17.57 49.77
CA ALA A 43 -43.26 18.25 50.21
C ALA A 43 -43.63 19.50 49.36
N GLN A 44 -44.92 19.62 48.98
CA GLN A 44 -45.83 20.79 49.15
C GLN A 44 -47.14 20.52 48.36
N TYR A 45 -48.31 20.43 49.03
CA TYR A 45 -49.32 21.50 49.23
C TYR A 45 -49.83 22.11 47.91
N GLY A 46 -51.13 22.20 47.59
CA GLY A 46 -52.38 21.79 48.27
C GLY A 46 -53.59 22.50 47.61
N GLY A 47 -54.84 22.15 47.95
CA GLY A 47 -56.03 22.98 47.66
C GLY A 47 -57.10 22.45 46.68
N ASP A 48 -58.27 22.17 47.28
CA ASP A 48 -59.64 22.46 46.81
C ASP A 48 -60.35 21.71 45.64
N SER A 49 -61.66 21.59 45.82
CA SER A 49 -62.69 20.85 45.04
C SER A 49 -63.71 21.87 44.44
N PRO A 50 -64.96 21.56 43.96
CA PRO A 50 -65.68 20.27 43.79
C PRO A 50 -66.57 20.12 42.50
N ALA A 51 -67.27 18.96 42.41
CA ALA A 51 -68.57 18.73 41.71
C ALA A 51 -68.61 18.76 40.15
N ALA A 52 -69.50 18.06 39.41
CA ALA A 52 -70.49 16.99 39.69
C ALA A 52 -70.95 16.30 38.36
N GLY A 53 -71.67 15.16 38.45
CA GLY A 53 -72.37 14.48 37.35
C GLY A 53 -71.77 13.11 36.95
N SER A 54 -72.33 11.98 37.39
CA SER A 54 -73.45 11.20 36.76
C SER A 54 -73.06 10.47 35.46
N ALA A 55 -73.35 9.19 35.22
CA ALA A 55 -73.94 8.11 36.04
C ALA A 55 -73.77 6.75 35.30
N ALA A 56 -73.96 5.61 36.00
CA ALA A 56 -74.44 4.27 35.53
C ALA A 56 -73.75 3.59 34.29
N ALA A 57 -73.63 2.27 34.13
CA ALA A 57 -73.84 1.02 34.90
C ALA A 57 -73.03 -0.08 34.15
N GLY A 58 -72.82 -1.33 34.57
CA GLY A 58 -73.09 -2.14 35.77
C GLY A 58 -72.16 -3.38 35.70
N GLN A 59 -71.70 -3.96 36.82
CA GLN A 59 -72.23 -5.19 37.43
C GLN A 59 -72.16 -6.47 36.53
N ALA A 60 -71.76 -7.65 37.00
CA ALA A 60 -71.55 -8.14 38.37
C ALA A 60 -70.43 -9.19 38.51
N GLU A 61 -70.01 -9.40 39.76
CA GLU A 61 -69.07 -10.43 40.26
C GLU A 61 -69.86 -11.55 40.97
N VAL A 62 -69.52 -12.83 40.77
CA VAL A 62 -70.05 -13.97 41.56
C VAL A 62 -69.03 -15.12 41.69
N ILE A 63 -68.87 -15.66 42.90
CA ILE A 63 -68.14 -16.90 43.27
C ILE A 63 -68.90 -17.55 44.47
N PRO A 64 -68.56 -18.77 44.96
CA PRO A 64 -69.03 -20.16 44.66
C PRO A 64 -70.09 -20.65 45.71
N PRO A 65 -70.25 -21.93 46.18
CA PRO A 65 -69.74 -23.30 45.85
C PRO A 65 -70.90 -24.38 45.84
N PRO A 66 -70.84 -25.68 46.28
CA PRO A 66 -69.77 -26.71 46.49
C PRO A 66 -70.07 -28.18 45.98
N VAL A 67 -69.02 -29.02 45.85
CA VAL A 67 -68.87 -30.50 46.16
C VAL A 67 -69.78 -31.62 45.56
N GLN A 68 -69.16 -32.70 45.01
CA GLN A 68 -69.37 -34.14 45.36
C GLN A 68 -68.32 -35.11 44.71
N ARG A 69 -68.25 -36.40 45.13
CA ARG A 69 -67.15 -37.39 44.86
C ARG A 69 -67.58 -38.66 44.11
N GLY A 70 -66.60 -39.31 43.44
CA GLY A 70 -66.27 -40.76 43.54
C GLY A 70 -66.65 -41.67 42.35
N PRO A 71 -66.15 -42.94 42.26
CA PRO A 71 -65.15 -43.66 43.08
C PRO A 71 -64.07 -44.46 42.25
N GLU A 72 -63.36 -45.41 42.91
CA GLU A 72 -62.52 -46.53 42.37
C GLU A 72 -61.14 -46.17 41.72
N ASP A 73 -59.97 -46.76 42.05
CA ASP A 73 -59.65 -47.97 42.85
C ASP A 73 -58.31 -47.92 43.65
N GLU A 74 -58.11 -48.93 44.52
CA GLU A 74 -57.14 -49.12 45.63
C GLU A 74 -55.64 -49.29 45.24
N ASP A 75 -54.70 -48.69 46.00
CA ASP A 75 -53.83 -49.26 47.07
C ASP A 75 -52.73 -50.24 46.57
N ILE A 76 -51.43 -50.04 46.83
CA ILE A 76 -50.71 -50.49 48.04
C ILE A 76 -49.38 -49.70 48.23
N ARG A 77 -49.22 -49.10 49.43
CA ARG A 77 -48.06 -49.07 50.39
C ARG A 77 -46.59 -49.17 49.88
N ALA A 78 -45.54 -48.70 50.56
CA ALA A 78 -45.28 -47.66 51.60
C ALA A 78 -43.76 -47.70 51.94
N ALA A 79 -43.09 -46.56 52.23
CA ALA A 79 -41.80 -46.52 52.96
C ALA A 79 -41.39 -45.08 53.41
N GLU A 80 -41.66 -44.77 54.68
CA GLU A 80 -40.83 -44.03 55.66
C GLU A 80 -40.14 -42.66 55.34
N GLN A 81 -40.66 -41.63 56.03
CA GLN A 81 -39.94 -40.47 56.60
C GLN A 81 -39.54 -40.79 58.06
N PRO A 82 -38.56 -40.12 58.74
CA PRO A 82 -38.44 -38.64 58.91
C PRO A 82 -36.95 -38.15 58.79
N ALA A 83 -36.41 -37.04 59.34
CA ALA A 83 -36.84 -36.01 60.30
C ALA A 83 -36.07 -34.65 60.15
N GLN A 84 -36.41 -33.66 60.98
CA GLN A 84 -35.67 -32.42 61.28
C GLN A 84 -35.97 -31.96 62.74
N PRO A 85 -35.27 -30.98 63.36
CA PRO A 85 -33.86 -30.58 63.23
C PRO A 85 -33.14 -30.36 64.62
N GLY A 86 -31.82 -30.10 64.63
CA GLY A 86 -31.04 -29.76 65.85
C GLY A 86 -29.70 -29.04 65.57
N PRO A 87 -29.05 -28.35 66.54
CA PRO A 87 -28.21 -27.17 66.26
C PRO A 87 -26.66 -27.33 66.18
N ARG A 88 -26.02 -26.28 65.64
CA ARG A 88 -24.59 -25.79 65.68
C ARG A 88 -23.62 -26.55 66.63
N ASN A 89 -22.32 -26.78 66.37
CA ASN A 89 -21.29 -25.94 65.70
C ASN A 89 -19.98 -26.79 65.45
N PRO A 90 -18.77 -26.20 65.32
CA PRO A 90 -18.03 -25.87 64.08
C PRO A 90 -16.89 -26.86 63.69
N GLY A 91 -16.35 -26.73 62.47
CA GLY A 91 -14.94 -27.08 62.20
C GLY A 91 -14.63 -28.01 61.01
N ALA A 92 -14.64 -27.47 59.79
CA ALA A 92 -13.81 -27.97 58.68
C ALA A 92 -13.61 -26.85 57.65
N GLY A 93 -12.50 -26.13 57.75
CA GLY A 93 -12.22 -24.98 56.88
C GLY A 93 -12.09 -25.39 55.41
N HIS A 94 -13.11 -25.08 54.60
CA HIS A 94 -12.93 -25.03 53.15
C HIS A 94 -11.90 -23.95 52.84
N ARG A 95 -10.77 -24.35 52.23
CA ARG A 95 -9.72 -23.44 51.77
C ARG A 95 -10.20 -22.58 50.62
N ALA A 96 -10.92 -21.51 50.94
CA ALA A 96 -11.08 -20.36 50.07
C ALA A 96 -9.72 -19.61 50.00
N GLY A 97 -8.75 -20.19 49.29
CA GLY A 97 -7.37 -19.67 49.19
C GLY A 97 -6.65 -20.05 47.89
N ASP A 98 -6.77 -21.29 47.44
CA ASP A 98 -5.85 -21.84 46.41
C ASP A 98 -6.32 -21.64 44.94
N ALA A 99 -7.49 -21.03 44.71
CA ALA A 99 -8.04 -20.82 43.36
C ALA A 99 -7.61 -19.51 42.67
N ALA A 100 -6.86 -18.62 43.37
CA ALA A 100 -6.55 -17.28 42.88
C ALA A 100 -5.23 -17.17 42.07
N ALA A 101 -4.30 -18.12 42.23
CA ALA A 101 -2.95 -18.01 41.66
C ALA A 101 -2.84 -18.29 40.15
N GLY A 102 -3.73 -19.11 39.57
CA GLY A 102 -3.73 -19.41 38.13
C GLY A 102 -4.41 -18.35 37.23
N GLY A 103 -4.96 -17.29 37.82
CA GLY A 103 -6.08 -16.53 37.23
C GLY A 103 -5.76 -15.59 36.05
N ARG A 104 -4.51 -15.13 35.87
CA ARG A 104 -4.18 -14.11 34.85
C ARG A 104 -3.63 -14.71 33.55
N PHE A 105 -2.63 -15.59 33.64
CA PHE A 105 -2.09 -16.29 32.47
C PHE A 105 -3.09 -17.25 31.82
N ALA A 106 -3.93 -17.94 32.60
CA ALA A 106 -4.98 -18.79 32.03
C ALA A 106 -6.02 -17.98 31.23
N GLY A 107 -6.34 -16.74 31.63
CA GLY A 107 -7.22 -15.85 30.87
C GLY A 107 -6.58 -15.32 29.57
N LEU A 108 -5.28 -15.02 29.63
CA LEU A 108 -4.45 -14.66 28.47
C LEU A 108 -4.39 -15.76 27.40
N VAL A 109 -4.52 -17.03 27.78
CA VAL A 109 -4.55 -18.16 26.83
C VAL A 109 -5.98 -18.58 26.45
N ARG A 110 -6.95 -18.57 27.37
CA ARG A 110 -8.29 -19.18 27.14
C ARG A 110 -9.32 -18.29 26.45
N GLY A 111 -9.23 -16.96 26.56
CA GLY A 111 -10.15 -16.02 25.88
C GLY A 111 -11.33 -15.57 26.72
N ARG A 112 -12.44 -15.18 26.08
CA ARG A 112 -13.67 -14.86 26.82
C ARG A 112 -14.24 -16.13 27.44
N PRO A 113 -14.92 -16.07 28.60
CA PRO A 113 -15.50 -17.27 29.22
C PRO A 113 -16.43 -18.07 28.29
N ASP A 114 -17.13 -17.37 27.39
CA ASP A 114 -18.08 -17.95 26.43
C ASP A 114 -17.42 -18.50 25.16
N ASP A 115 -16.12 -18.26 24.95
CA ASP A 115 -15.41 -18.77 23.78
C ASP A 115 -15.06 -20.26 23.95
N PRO A 116 -15.24 -21.09 22.90
CA PRO A 116 -14.61 -22.40 22.86
C PRO A 116 -13.10 -22.29 23.08
N ARG A 117 -12.54 -23.14 23.94
CA ARG A 117 -11.14 -23.08 24.41
C ARG A 117 -10.07 -23.07 23.30
N TRP A 118 -10.41 -23.47 22.07
CA TRP A 118 -9.52 -23.46 20.91
C TRP A 118 -9.41 -22.09 20.23
N VAL A 119 -10.37 -21.17 20.42
CA VAL A 119 -10.49 -19.92 19.66
C VAL A 119 -9.29 -19.00 19.86
N ARG A 120 -8.86 -18.79 21.11
CA ARG A 120 -7.74 -17.90 21.40
C ARG A 120 -6.37 -18.51 21.07
N PRO A 121 -6.07 -19.80 21.36
CA PRO A 121 -4.88 -20.45 20.84
C PRO A 121 -4.79 -20.41 19.30
N ALA A 122 -5.90 -20.63 18.59
CA ALA A 122 -5.92 -20.55 17.12
C ALA A 122 -5.69 -19.12 16.60
N LEU A 123 -6.23 -18.09 17.26
CA LEU A 123 -5.91 -16.70 16.94
C LEU A 123 -4.44 -16.37 17.20
N LEU A 124 -3.89 -16.80 18.33
CA LEU A 124 -2.47 -16.57 18.66
C LEU A 124 -1.55 -17.29 17.66
N ALA A 125 -1.89 -18.51 17.25
CA ALA A 125 -1.17 -19.24 16.21
C ALA A 125 -1.24 -18.55 14.85
N LEU A 126 -2.41 -18.03 14.45
CA LEU A 126 -2.57 -17.22 13.25
C LEU A 126 -1.68 -15.97 13.30
N LEU A 127 -1.78 -15.18 14.37
CA LEU A 127 -1.00 -13.94 14.51
C LEU A 127 0.51 -14.20 14.59
N ALA A 128 0.93 -15.29 15.23
CA ALA A 128 2.33 -15.70 15.24
C ALA A 128 2.81 -16.14 13.85
N ALA A 129 2.02 -16.91 13.10
CA ALA A 129 2.34 -17.28 11.72
C ALA A 129 2.41 -16.07 10.78
N THR A 130 1.46 -15.13 10.90
CA THR A 130 1.50 -13.84 10.16
C THR A 130 2.72 -13.01 10.56
N ALA A 131 3.06 -12.95 11.85
CA ALA A 131 4.23 -12.21 12.32
C ALA A 131 5.53 -12.83 11.79
N VAL A 132 5.66 -14.16 11.77
CA VAL A 132 6.78 -14.84 11.11
C VAL A 132 6.81 -14.48 9.62
N LEU A 133 5.70 -14.62 8.88
CA LEU A 133 5.64 -14.32 7.45
C LEU A 133 6.01 -12.86 7.11
N TYR A 134 5.67 -11.89 7.97
CA TYR A 134 5.90 -10.46 7.70
C TYR A 134 7.19 -9.90 8.32
N LEU A 135 7.79 -10.57 9.32
CA LEU A 135 9.05 -10.13 9.95
C LEU A 135 10.26 -10.98 9.54
N TRP A 136 10.05 -12.16 8.93
CA TRP A 136 11.13 -13.01 8.44
C TRP A 136 11.99 -12.29 7.40
N ASP A 137 13.30 -12.25 7.63
CA ASP A 137 14.29 -11.67 6.71
C ASP A 137 13.93 -10.26 6.18
N LEU A 138 13.28 -9.46 7.01
CA LEU A 138 12.71 -8.16 6.58
C LEU A 138 13.79 -7.16 6.13
N GLY A 139 15.02 -7.30 6.65
CA GLY A 139 16.16 -6.45 6.28
C GLY A 139 16.72 -6.69 4.88
N ALA A 140 16.40 -7.82 4.22
CA ALA A 140 16.92 -8.16 2.91
C ALA A 140 16.47 -7.17 1.81
N SER A 141 15.35 -6.47 2.01
CA SER A 141 14.86 -5.42 1.10
C SER A 141 15.63 -4.10 1.20
N GLY A 142 16.62 -3.96 2.09
CA GLY A 142 17.43 -2.74 2.21
C GLY A 142 16.58 -1.49 2.45
N ASN A 143 16.72 -0.48 1.60
CA ASN A 143 15.93 0.74 1.65
C ASN A 143 14.49 0.59 1.13
N ALA A 144 14.11 -0.58 0.59
CA ALA A 144 12.82 -0.81 -0.07
C ALA A 144 12.55 0.27 -1.15
N ASN A 145 11.66 1.22 -0.90
CA ASN A 145 11.54 2.44 -1.69
C ASN A 145 12.44 3.55 -1.12
N SER A 146 13.53 3.88 -1.82
CA SER A 146 14.50 4.91 -1.41
C SER A 146 13.87 6.28 -1.14
N PHE A 147 12.86 6.69 -1.91
CA PHE A 147 12.19 7.98 -1.74
C PHE A 147 11.51 8.14 -0.37
N TYR A 148 10.85 7.10 0.12
CA TYR A 148 10.29 7.11 1.48
C TYR A 148 11.35 6.81 2.55
N ALA A 149 12.41 6.06 2.22
CA ALA A 149 13.51 5.79 3.16
C ALA A 149 14.32 7.04 3.51
N ALA A 150 14.64 7.89 2.52
CA ALA A 150 15.29 9.18 2.73
C ALA A 150 14.44 10.08 3.65
N ALA A 151 13.15 10.23 3.36
CA ALA A 151 12.23 11.00 4.20
C ALA A 151 12.09 10.44 5.63
N VAL A 152 12.22 9.12 5.82
CA VAL A 152 12.30 8.50 7.15
C VAL A 152 13.63 8.83 7.84
N GLN A 153 14.76 8.78 7.13
CA GLN A 153 16.09 9.13 7.63
C GLN A 153 16.17 10.60 8.04
N ALA A 154 15.78 11.52 7.15
CA ALA A 154 15.58 12.94 7.46
C ALA A 154 14.64 13.14 8.65
N GLY A 155 13.56 12.37 8.69
CA GLY A 155 12.64 12.27 9.82
C GLY A 155 13.26 11.77 11.12
N THR A 156 14.39 11.05 11.11
CA THR A 156 15.17 10.72 12.32
C THR A 156 16.09 11.87 12.75
N LEU A 157 16.67 12.60 11.80
CA LEU A 157 17.61 13.70 12.05
C LEU A 157 16.91 14.99 12.50
N SER A 158 15.77 15.33 11.89
CA SER A 158 15.05 16.60 12.12
C SER A 158 13.59 16.37 12.54
N TRP A 159 13.16 16.97 13.66
CA TRP A 159 11.75 16.89 14.11
C TRP A 159 10.81 17.65 13.17
N LYS A 160 11.32 18.68 12.52
CA LYS A 160 10.59 19.48 11.53
C LYS A 160 10.39 18.69 10.23
N ALA A 161 11.46 18.05 9.73
CA ALA A 161 11.38 17.15 8.59
C ALA A 161 10.37 16.02 8.85
N MET A 162 10.42 15.40 10.03
CA MET A 162 9.44 14.40 10.47
C MET A 162 8.01 14.95 10.45
N PHE A 163 7.76 16.14 11.02
CA PHE A 163 6.41 16.71 11.11
C PHE A 163 5.75 16.91 9.74
N PHE A 164 6.50 17.36 8.74
CA PHE A 164 5.99 17.60 7.39
C PHE A 164 6.06 16.39 6.46
N GLY A 165 6.97 15.43 6.72
CA GLY A 165 7.33 14.40 5.75
C GLY A 165 8.28 14.94 4.68
N SER A 166 9.26 15.75 5.10
CA SER A 166 10.29 16.26 4.21
C SER A 166 11.19 15.14 3.70
N LEU A 167 11.64 15.26 2.46
CA LEU A 167 12.63 14.38 1.85
C LEU A 167 13.95 14.49 2.62
N ASP A 168 14.44 15.73 2.76
CA ASP A 168 15.73 16.08 3.33
C ASP A 168 15.64 16.58 4.79
N SER A 169 16.73 16.46 5.54
CA SER A 169 16.79 16.91 6.95
C SER A 169 16.76 18.44 7.11
N SER A 170 17.22 19.18 6.08
CA SER A 170 17.16 20.64 5.96
C SER A 170 15.80 21.19 5.49
N ASN A 171 14.82 20.29 5.25
CA ASN A 171 13.40 20.59 5.12
C ASN A 171 13.09 21.52 3.92
N PHE A 172 13.59 21.17 2.73
CA PHE A 172 13.34 21.84 1.46
C PHE A 172 11.98 21.46 0.84
N ILE A 173 11.71 20.16 0.66
CA ILE A 173 10.50 19.66 -0.03
C ILE A 173 9.94 18.40 0.64
N THR A 174 8.61 18.19 0.61
CA THR A 174 7.97 16.95 1.09
C THR A 174 7.97 15.84 0.06
N VAL A 175 7.79 14.60 0.52
CA VAL A 175 7.34 13.51 -0.36
C VAL A 175 5.92 13.79 -0.90
N ASP A 176 5.48 13.01 -1.89
CA ASP A 176 4.18 13.15 -2.57
C ASP A 176 2.96 12.65 -1.75
N LYS A 177 3.12 12.56 -0.42
CA LYS A 177 2.15 11.99 0.55
C LYS A 177 2.16 12.78 1.87
N PRO A 178 1.03 12.80 2.60
CA PRO A 178 1.02 13.18 4.00
C PRO A 178 1.87 12.25 4.89
N PRO A 179 2.33 12.73 6.05
CA PRO A 179 3.46 12.12 6.75
C PRO A 179 3.10 11.05 7.79
N ALA A 180 1.84 10.66 8.02
CA ALA A 180 1.54 9.79 9.17
C ALA A 180 2.12 8.37 9.06
N SER A 181 2.35 7.85 7.84
CA SER A 181 3.13 6.63 7.63
C SER A 181 4.62 6.84 7.94
N LEU A 182 5.18 7.98 7.55
CA LEU A 182 6.56 8.36 7.83
C LEU A 182 6.80 8.57 9.34
N TRP A 183 5.85 9.19 10.06
CA TRP A 183 5.95 9.39 11.51
C TRP A 183 6.20 8.08 12.27
N MET A 184 5.48 7.02 11.90
CA MET A 184 5.63 5.71 12.52
C MET A 184 7.03 5.12 12.29
N MET A 185 7.53 5.20 11.05
CA MET A 185 8.84 4.66 10.67
C MET A 185 10.00 5.52 11.24
N ALA A 186 9.90 6.84 11.15
CA ALA A 186 10.90 7.78 11.66
C ALA A 186 10.98 7.76 13.19
N LEU A 187 9.87 7.58 13.91
CA LEU A 187 9.89 7.38 15.36
C LEU A 187 10.61 6.07 15.73
N SER A 188 10.35 4.99 14.99
CA SER A 188 11.06 3.72 15.16
C SER A 188 12.56 3.87 14.88
N GLY A 189 12.93 4.56 13.80
CA GLY A 189 14.32 4.91 13.47
C GLY A 189 15.00 5.80 14.53
N ARG A 190 14.27 6.70 15.20
CA ARG A 190 14.81 7.47 16.34
C ARG A 190 15.06 6.61 17.58
N ILE A 191 14.19 5.63 17.85
CA ILE A 191 14.28 4.79 19.05
C ILE A 191 15.37 3.72 18.91
N PHE A 192 15.54 3.17 17.70
CA PHE A 192 16.41 2.01 17.44
C PHE A 192 17.61 2.28 16.52
N GLY A 193 17.78 3.53 16.05
CA GLY A 193 18.69 3.89 14.96
C GLY A 193 18.03 3.67 13.59
N PHE A 194 18.38 4.50 12.60
CA PHE A 194 17.88 4.31 11.23
C PHE A 194 18.51 3.06 10.60
N SER A 195 17.66 2.15 10.11
CA SER A 195 18.05 0.91 9.44
C SER A 195 16.86 0.37 8.64
N SER A 196 17.13 -0.55 7.71
CA SER A 196 16.08 -1.29 7.00
C SER A 196 15.05 -1.90 7.96
N TRP A 197 15.50 -2.60 9.02
CA TRP A 197 14.61 -3.28 9.95
C TRP A 197 13.78 -2.30 10.80
N SER A 198 14.41 -1.25 11.36
CA SER A 198 13.68 -0.27 12.19
C SER A 198 12.67 0.55 11.38
N MET A 199 12.92 0.79 10.09
CA MET A 199 11.96 1.39 9.16
C MET A 199 10.83 0.43 8.80
N LEU A 200 11.11 -0.83 8.46
CA LEU A 200 10.13 -1.76 7.89
C LEU A 200 9.27 -2.48 8.94
N ALA A 201 9.82 -2.80 10.12
CA ALA A 201 9.11 -3.58 11.15
C ALA A 201 7.76 -2.97 11.60
N PRO A 202 7.59 -1.63 11.74
CA PRO A 202 6.28 -1.05 12.03
C PRO A 202 5.20 -1.34 10.98
N ASN A 203 5.56 -1.44 9.69
CA ASN A 203 4.61 -1.80 8.62
C ASN A 203 4.20 -3.28 8.71
N ALA A 204 5.14 -4.17 9.01
CA ALA A 204 4.86 -5.59 9.23
C ALA A 204 3.93 -5.80 10.44
N LEU A 205 4.14 -5.03 11.51
CA LEU A 205 3.25 -5.00 12.67
C LEU A 205 1.86 -4.44 12.34
N CYS A 206 1.74 -3.46 11.44
CA CYS A 206 0.45 -3.01 10.91
C CYS A 206 -0.29 -4.13 10.15
N GLY A 207 0.43 -4.98 9.42
CA GLY A 207 -0.13 -6.18 8.79
C GLY A 207 -0.66 -7.20 9.79
N VAL A 208 0.12 -7.54 10.82
CA VAL A 208 -0.32 -8.44 11.91
C VAL A 208 -1.54 -7.86 12.65
N ALA A 209 -1.54 -6.57 12.95
CA ALA A 209 -2.66 -5.87 13.57
C ALA A 209 -3.92 -5.87 12.68
N THR A 210 -3.75 -5.69 11.37
CA THR A 210 -4.83 -5.78 10.37
C THR A 210 -5.49 -7.14 10.39
N VAL A 211 -4.70 -8.23 10.35
CA VAL A 211 -5.20 -9.61 10.41
C VAL A 211 -5.97 -9.86 11.72
N GLY A 212 -5.44 -9.42 12.86
CA GLY A 212 -6.10 -9.56 14.17
C GLY A 212 -7.40 -8.77 14.30
N LEU A 213 -7.45 -7.56 13.75
CA LEU A 213 -8.62 -6.69 13.79
C LEU A 213 -9.69 -7.10 12.77
N LEU A 214 -9.29 -7.61 11.61
CA LEU A 214 -10.19 -8.22 10.63
C LEU A 214 -10.85 -9.47 11.23
N TYR A 215 -10.08 -10.36 11.87
CA TYR A 215 -10.60 -11.46 12.66
C TYR A 215 -11.63 -10.97 13.69
N ALA A 216 -11.30 -9.93 14.46
CA ALA A 216 -12.17 -9.41 15.52
C ALA A 216 -13.46 -8.77 14.97
N THR A 217 -13.41 -8.19 13.77
CA THR A 217 -14.55 -7.61 13.06
C THR A 217 -15.47 -8.70 12.52
N VAL A 218 -14.93 -9.61 11.70
CA VAL A 218 -15.71 -10.71 11.09
C VAL A 218 -16.25 -11.65 12.16
N ARG A 219 -15.54 -11.90 13.26
CA ARG A 219 -16.02 -12.71 14.38
C ARG A 219 -17.31 -12.16 15.02
N ARG A 220 -17.51 -10.83 15.07
CA ARG A 220 -18.74 -10.21 15.61
C ARG A 220 -19.96 -10.44 14.74
N VAL A 221 -19.72 -10.71 13.46
CA VAL A 221 -20.72 -10.87 12.41
C VAL A 221 -21.05 -12.36 12.20
N ALA A 222 -20.03 -13.19 11.98
CA ALA A 222 -20.14 -14.59 11.54
C ALA A 222 -19.40 -15.61 12.44
N GLY A 223 -19.02 -15.20 13.66
CA GLY A 223 -18.40 -16.08 14.65
C GLY A 223 -16.91 -16.40 14.42
N PRO A 224 -16.27 -17.12 15.36
CA PRO A 224 -14.81 -17.23 15.41
C PRO A 224 -14.18 -18.00 14.23
N VAL A 225 -14.90 -18.96 13.64
CA VAL A 225 -14.41 -19.71 12.47
C VAL A 225 -14.30 -18.80 11.24
N ALA A 226 -15.33 -18.01 10.96
CA ALA A 226 -15.29 -17.02 9.88
C ALA A 226 -14.23 -15.95 10.16
N GLY A 227 -14.09 -15.51 11.41
CA GLY A 227 -13.01 -14.60 11.82
C GLY A 227 -11.62 -15.14 11.48
N LEU A 228 -11.32 -16.41 11.82
CA LEU A 228 -10.02 -17.02 11.50
C LEU A 228 -9.81 -17.15 10.00
N LEU A 229 -10.84 -17.55 9.26
CA LEU A 229 -10.77 -17.65 7.80
C LEU A 229 -10.45 -16.29 7.17
N ALA A 230 -11.15 -15.22 7.54
CA ALA A 230 -10.85 -13.88 7.03
C ALA A 230 -9.41 -13.45 7.36
N GLY A 231 -8.92 -13.75 8.57
CA GLY A 231 -7.55 -13.47 8.94
C GLY A 231 -6.52 -14.24 8.10
N VAL A 232 -6.72 -15.54 7.87
CA VAL A 232 -5.86 -16.38 7.01
C VAL A 232 -5.85 -15.87 5.56
N LEU A 233 -7.03 -15.56 5.01
CA LEU A 233 -7.18 -15.06 3.65
C LEU A 233 -6.45 -13.73 3.43
N CYS A 234 -6.60 -12.79 4.37
CA CYS A 234 -5.88 -11.52 4.32
C CYS A 234 -4.36 -11.71 4.49
N ALA A 235 -3.95 -12.62 5.39
CA ALA A 235 -2.54 -12.89 5.67
C ALA A 235 -1.79 -13.48 4.45
N LEU A 236 -2.48 -14.29 3.65
CA LEU A 236 -1.93 -15.02 2.49
C LEU A 236 -2.31 -14.38 1.14
N THR A 237 -2.74 -13.13 1.12
CA THR A 237 -2.93 -12.38 -0.13
C THR A 237 -1.57 -11.83 -0.60
N PRO A 238 -1.08 -12.15 -1.81
CA PRO A 238 0.29 -11.80 -2.24
C PRO A 238 0.66 -10.32 -2.10
N VAL A 239 -0.17 -9.42 -2.65
CA VAL A 239 0.07 -7.97 -2.53
C VAL A 239 0.00 -7.45 -1.09
N ALA A 240 -0.71 -8.13 -0.19
CA ALA A 240 -0.72 -7.80 1.23
C ALA A 240 0.60 -8.20 1.90
N VAL A 241 1.15 -9.37 1.57
CA VAL A 241 2.47 -9.80 2.06
C VAL A 241 3.55 -8.81 1.62
N LEU A 242 3.52 -8.40 0.35
CA LEU A 242 4.41 -7.37 -0.18
C LEU A 242 4.28 -6.06 0.59
N MET A 243 3.08 -5.47 0.60
CA MET A 243 2.87 -4.11 1.12
C MET A 243 2.99 -3.99 2.64
N PHE A 244 2.77 -5.06 3.41
CA PHE A 244 3.09 -5.07 4.83
C PHE A 244 4.59 -5.27 5.10
N ARG A 245 5.40 -5.71 4.13
CA ARG A 245 6.86 -5.84 4.22
C ARG A 245 7.62 -4.66 3.57
N PHE A 246 6.90 -3.60 3.16
CA PHE A 246 7.44 -2.46 2.42
C PHE A 246 7.24 -1.12 3.17
N ASN A 247 7.96 -0.06 2.79
CA ASN A 247 7.88 1.27 3.41
C ASN A 247 6.89 2.24 2.71
N ASN A 248 6.12 1.76 1.73
CA ASN A 248 5.02 2.54 1.15
C ASN A 248 3.90 2.82 2.18
N PRO A 249 3.11 3.89 2.04
CA PRO A 249 2.07 4.29 3.02
C PRO A 249 0.92 3.28 3.22
N ASP A 250 0.83 2.25 2.38
CA ASP A 250 -0.29 1.32 2.29
C ASP A 250 -0.48 0.45 3.55
N ALA A 251 0.57 0.10 4.29
CA ALA A 251 0.46 -0.73 5.48
C ALA A 251 -0.37 -0.07 6.59
N LEU A 252 -0.05 1.19 6.92
CA LEU A 252 -0.79 1.97 7.92
C LEU A 252 -2.18 2.39 7.40
N LEU A 253 -2.29 2.70 6.10
CA LEU A 253 -3.58 2.93 5.44
C LEU A 253 -4.54 1.76 5.70
N VAL A 254 -4.17 0.55 5.29
CA VAL A 254 -5.05 -0.63 5.36
C VAL A 254 -5.45 -0.94 6.81
N LEU A 255 -4.53 -0.80 7.77
CA LEU A 255 -4.85 -0.93 9.20
C LEU A 255 -5.94 0.06 9.62
N LEU A 256 -5.80 1.35 9.26
CA LEU A 256 -6.75 2.39 9.63
C LEU A 256 -8.12 2.22 8.94
N LEU A 257 -8.16 1.73 7.69
CA LEU A 257 -9.41 1.36 7.03
C LEU A 257 -10.12 0.21 7.78
N VAL A 258 -9.39 -0.81 8.24
CA VAL A 258 -9.96 -1.91 9.04
C VAL A 258 -10.35 -1.46 10.46
N VAL A 259 -9.64 -0.51 11.07
CA VAL A 259 -10.10 0.17 12.31
C VAL A 259 -11.43 0.88 12.09
N GLY A 260 -11.57 1.59 10.97
CA GLY A 260 -12.82 2.21 10.55
C GLY A 260 -13.96 1.21 10.40
N ALA A 261 -13.75 0.09 9.68
CA ALA A 261 -14.76 -0.95 9.49
C ALA A 261 -15.11 -1.69 10.79
N TYR A 262 -14.15 -1.91 11.70
CA TYR A 262 -14.42 -2.40 13.05
C TYR A 262 -15.31 -1.43 13.81
N ALA A 263 -14.99 -0.14 13.80
CA ALA A 263 -15.76 0.90 14.47
C ALA A 263 -17.19 1.04 13.88
N VAL A 264 -17.37 1.00 12.56
CA VAL A 264 -18.70 0.93 11.93
C VAL A 264 -19.45 -0.33 12.37
N THR A 265 -18.80 -1.50 12.43
CA THR A 265 -19.41 -2.73 12.95
C THR A 265 -19.87 -2.57 14.40
N ARG A 266 -19.08 -1.91 15.26
CA ARG A 266 -19.49 -1.55 16.65
C ARG A 266 -20.64 -0.55 16.68
N ALA A 267 -20.67 0.40 15.75
CA ALA A 267 -21.74 1.38 15.67
C ALA A 267 -23.07 0.74 15.25
N LEU A 268 -23.04 -0.22 14.34
CA LEU A 268 -24.20 -1.00 13.90
C LEU A 268 -24.81 -1.86 15.02
N GLU A 269 -23.98 -2.41 15.92
CA GLU A 269 -24.46 -3.18 17.09
C GLU A 269 -25.39 -2.38 18.02
N ALA A 270 -25.21 -1.06 18.11
CA ALA A 270 -25.84 -0.23 19.16
C ALA A 270 -26.33 1.16 18.69
N ALA A 271 -26.41 1.39 17.37
CA ALA A 271 -26.67 2.71 16.75
C ALA A 271 -25.81 3.86 17.31
N SER A 272 -24.54 3.59 17.62
CA SER A 272 -23.69 4.50 18.37
C SER A 272 -22.94 5.49 17.48
N TRP A 273 -23.31 6.77 17.57
CA TRP A 273 -22.61 7.87 16.91
C TRP A 273 -21.14 8.01 17.36
N ARG A 274 -20.80 7.64 18.61
CA ARG A 274 -19.43 7.69 19.13
C ARG A 274 -18.49 6.75 18.40
N TRP A 275 -19.00 5.58 18.00
CA TRP A 275 -18.24 4.64 17.16
C TRP A 275 -18.16 5.12 15.70
N LEU A 276 -19.13 5.89 15.21
CA LEU A 276 -19.03 6.57 13.91
C LEU A 276 -17.98 7.70 13.92
N VAL A 277 -17.91 8.50 14.99
CA VAL A 277 -16.82 9.49 15.19
C VAL A 277 -15.47 8.79 15.22
N ALA A 278 -15.34 7.68 15.95
CA ALA A 278 -14.09 6.89 15.98
C ALA A 278 -13.71 6.32 14.59
N ALA A 279 -14.69 5.87 13.81
CA ALA A 279 -14.46 5.48 12.41
C ALA A 279 -13.99 6.68 11.57
N GLY A 280 -14.62 7.85 11.75
CA GLY A 280 -14.24 9.10 11.12
C GLY A 280 -12.80 9.50 11.43
N VAL A 281 -12.40 9.50 12.71
CA VAL A 281 -11.03 9.82 13.13
C VAL A 281 -10.02 8.85 12.53
N ALA A 282 -10.32 7.55 12.48
CA ALA A 282 -9.46 6.58 11.80
C ALA A 282 -9.31 6.86 10.30
N ILE A 283 -10.39 7.26 9.62
CA ILE A 283 -10.35 7.68 8.21
C ILE A 283 -9.65 9.04 8.02
N GLY A 284 -9.71 9.94 9.01
CA GLY A 284 -8.92 11.17 9.01
C GLY A 284 -7.41 10.88 9.08
N PHE A 285 -6.98 9.99 9.98
CA PHE A 285 -5.59 9.53 9.99
C PHE A 285 -5.20 8.74 8.74
N ALA A 286 -6.13 8.00 8.11
CA ALA A 286 -5.89 7.31 6.84
C ALA A 286 -5.71 8.31 5.67
N PHE A 287 -6.44 9.42 5.68
CA PHE A 287 -6.19 10.53 4.77
C PHE A 287 -4.79 11.11 5.00
N LEU A 288 -4.34 11.21 6.25
CA LEU A 288 -2.95 11.55 6.61
C LEU A 288 -1.91 10.45 6.32
N THR A 289 -2.27 9.33 5.67
CA THR A 289 -1.29 8.43 5.03
C THR A 289 -1.35 8.44 3.51
N LYS A 290 -2.55 8.51 2.90
CA LYS A 290 -2.71 8.36 1.44
C LYS A 290 -3.87 9.15 0.81
N MET A 291 -4.17 10.34 1.34
CA MET A 291 -5.11 11.31 0.75
C MET A 291 -6.46 10.68 0.33
N MET A 292 -6.92 10.96 -0.90
CA MET A 292 -8.22 10.51 -1.43
C MET A 292 -8.39 8.99 -1.48
N GLN A 293 -7.31 8.19 -1.53
CA GLN A 293 -7.43 6.72 -1.51
C GLN A 293 -8.09 6.23 -0.21
N ALA A 294 -7.90 6.96 0.91
CA ALA A 294 -8.56 6.65 2.17
C ALA A 294 -10.09 6.86 2.15
N PHE A 295 -10.59 7.73 1.26
CA PHE A 295 -12.01 8.05 1.20
C PHE A 295 -12.84 7.05 0.36
N LEU A 296 -12.21 6.13 -0.37
CA LEU A 296 -12.90 5.10 -1.16
C LEU A 296 -13.82 4.19 -0.31
N VAL A 297 -13.54 4.04 0.99
CA VAL A 297 -14.38 3.27 1.91
C VAL A 297 -15.53 4.08 2.55
N VAL A 298 -15.48 5.41 2.49
CA VAL A 298 -16.47 6.30 3.14
C VAL A 298 -17.89 6.07 2.62
N PRO A 299 -18.15 5.91 1.30
CA PRO A 299 -19.47 5.55 0.80
C PRO A 299 -20.00 4.23 1.39
N ALA A 300 -19.14 3.23 1.52
CA ALA A 300 -19.50 1.92 2.09
C ALA A 300 -19.85 2.03 3.58
N PHE A 301 -19.08 2.80 4.34
CA PHE A 301 -19.28 3.01 5.78
C PHE A 301 -20.59 3.78 6.05
N GLY A 302 -20.79 4.87 5.31
CA GLY A 302 -22.01 5.68 5.38
C GLY A 302 -23.25 4.89 4.99
N LEU A 303 -23.21 4.19 3.85
CA LEU A 303 -24.34 3.40 3.34
C LEU A 303 -24.70 2.23 4.28
N ALA A 304 -23.71 1.49 4.78
CA ALA A 304 -23.95 0.43 5.76
C ALA A 304 -24.64 0.97 7.02
N TYR A 305 -24.20 2.11 7.56
CA TYR A 305 -24.84 2.72 8.72
C TYR A 305 -26.25 3.26 8.44
N LEU A 306 -26.45 3.95 7.31
CA LEU A 306 -27.76 4.47 6.88
C LEU A 306 -28.77 3.35 6.65
N ILE A 307 -28.36 2.21 6.09
CA ILE A 307 -29.23 1.05 5.88
C ILE A 307 -29.48 0.31 7.21
N ALA A 308 -28.43 -0.08 7.92
CA ALA A 308 -28.52 -1.14 8.93
C ALA A 308 -28.60 -0.67 10.39
N ALA A 309 -28.31 0.60 10.70
CA ALA A 309 -28.34 1.04 12.10
C ALA A 309 -29.75 0.90 12.74
N PRO A 310 -29.86 0.36 13.97
CA PRO A 310 -31.14 0.13 14.65
C PRO A 310 -31.69 1.41 15.32
N THR A 311 -31.83 2.49 14.54
CA THR A 311 -32.35 3.79 15.01
C THR A 311 -33.15 4.51 13.91
N GLY A 312 -33.83 5.60 14.25
CA GLY A 312 -34.63 6.41 13.31
C GLY A 312 -33.77 7.13 12.26
N TRP A 313 -34.34 7.42 11.07
CA TRP A 313 -33.63 7.98 9.90
C TRP A 313 -32.72 9.17 10.24
N TRP A 314 -33.27 10.23 10.84
CA TRP A 314 -32.50 11.44 11.18
C TRP A 314 -31.36 11.20 12.17
N ARG A 315 -31.47 10.20 13.05
CA ARG A 315 -30.37 9.79 13.95
C ARG A 315 -29.26 9.03 13.19
N ARG A 316 -29.57 8.38 12.07
CA ARG A 316 -28.55 7.80 11.18
C ARG A 316 -27.82 8.88 10.43
N VAL A 317 -28.55 9.83 9.84
CA VAL A 317 -27.97 11.02 9.17
C VAL A 317 -27.07 11.79 10.13
N GLY A 318 -27.55 12.12 11.34
CA GLY A 318 -26.72 12.77 12.36
C GLY A 318 -25.49 11.95 12.79
N GLY A 319 -25.59 10.62 12.80
CA GLY A 319 -24.44 9.74 13.06
C GLY A 319 -23.41 9.72 11.92
N VAL A 320 -23.84 9.82 10.65
CA VAL A 320 -22.93 9.98 9.51
C VAL A 320 -22.26 11.35 9.55
N LEU A 321 -23.01 12.42 9.82
CA LEU A 321 -22.46 13.78 9.98
C LEU A 321 -21.45 13.86 11.13
N ALA A 322 -21.71 13.18 12.25
CA ALA A 322 -20.73 13.04 13.33
C ALA A 322 -19.48 12.26 12.90
N GLY A 323 -19.63 11.23 12.04
CA GLY A 323 -18.51 10.55 11.40
C GLY A 323 -17.68 11.47 10.50
N VAL A 324 -18.31 12.33 9.70
CA VAL A 324 -17.61 13.36 8.90
C VAL A 324 -16.87 14.35 9.81
N GLY A 325 -17.49 14.79 10.91
CA GLY A 325 -16.79 15.57 11.95
C GLY A 325 -15.58 14.85 12.53
N GLY A 326 -15.65 13.53 12.70
CA GLY A 326 -14.50 12.70 13.06
C GLY A 326 -13.36 12.74 12.03
N ILE A 327 -13.66 12.72 10.73
CA ILE A 327 -12.66 12.86 9.66
C ILE A 327 -11.96 14.22 9.76
N LEU A 328 -12.75 15.30 9.91
CA LEU A 328 -12.22 16.66 10.06
C LEU A 328 -11.33 16.80 11.30
N VAL A 329 -11.68 16.17 12.43
CA VAL A 329 -10.83 16.15 13.64
C VAL A 329 -9.58 15.28 13.44
N GLY A 330 -9.66 14.16 12.73
CA GLY A 330 -8.52 13.27 12.51
C GLY A 330 -7.47 13.80 11.53
N ALA A 331 -7.92 14.42 10.42
CA ALA A 331 -7.04 14.96 9.39
C ALA A 331 -6.77 16.47 9.51
N GLY A 332 -7.82 17.24 9.80
CA GLY A 332 -7.84 18.69 9.59
C GLY A 332 -6.87 19.47 10.46
N TRP A 333 -6.47 18.94 11.63
CA TRP A 333 -5.49 19.58 12.50
C TRP A 333 -4.11 19.70 11.83
N TRP A 334 -3.65 18.67 11.11
CA TRP A 334 -2.34 18.69 10.44
C TRP A 334 -2.37 19.50 9.14
N VAL A 335 -3.46 19.37 8.37
CA VAL A 335 -3.70 20.20 7.18
C VAL A 335 -3.68 21.68 7.58
N LEU A 336 -4.46 22.07 8.59
CA LEU A 336 -4.51 23.44 9.10
C LEU A 336 -3.15 23.91 9.64
N ALA A 337 -2.44 23.07 10.39
CA ALA A 337 -1.11 23.41 10.92
C ALA A 337 -0.09 23.65 9.80
N THR A 338 -0.13 22.86 8.71
CA THR A 338 0.78 23.01 7.56
C THR A 338 0.41 24.19 6.67
N ASP A 339 -0.88 24.40 6.40
CA ASP A 339 -1.35 25.51 5.54
C ASP A 339 -1.22 26.88 6.23
N LEU A 340 -1.34 26.95 7.56
CA LEU A 340 -1.10 28.17 8.34
C LEU A 340 0.39 28.43 8.65
N TRP A 341 1.28 27.46 8.43
CA TRP A 341 2.71 27.66 8.67
C TRP A 341 3.31 28.59 7.61
N PRO A 342 4.10 29.62 7.98
CA PRO A 342 4.67 30.55 7.00
C PRO A 342 5.46 29.82 5.90
N LYS A 343 5.11 30.06 4.62
CA LYS A 343 5.69 29.32 3.47
C LYS A 343 7.22 29.38 3.40
N SER A 344 7.84 30.49 3.83
CA SER A 344 9.30 30.65 3.89
C SER A 344 9.99 29.83 4.99
N SER A 345 9.23 29.24 5.92
CA SER A 345 9.75 28.48 7.06
C SER A 345 9.20 27.06 7.17
N ARG A 346 8.56 26.54 6.12
CA ARG A 346 8.15 25.13 5.98
C ARG A 346 8.62 24.59 4.61
N PRO A 347 8.59 23.28 4.35
CA PRO A 347 9.02 22.76 3.06
C PRO A 347 7.99 23.10 1.98
N TYR A 348 8.41 23.02 0.73
CA TYR A 348 7.50 22.95 -0.41
C TYR A 348 6.67 21.65 -0.33
N ILE A 349 5.37 21.72 -0.62
CA ILE A 349 4.51 20.51 -0.67
C ILE A 349 4.69 19.83 -2.03
N GLY A 350 5.55 18.80 -2.07
CA GLY A 350 5.91 18.08 -3.29
C GLY A 350 4.70 17.41 -3.96
N GLY A 351 4.63 17.48 -5.29
CA GLY A 351 3.50 17.03 -6.10
C GLY A 351 2.30 17.99 -6.11
N SER A 352 2.50 19.27 -5.72
CA SER A 352 1.51 20.35 -5.89
C SER A 352 2.10 21.49 -6.73
N GLU A 353 1.26 22.20 -7.48
CA GLU A 353 1.66 23.38 -8.28
C GLU A 353 1.62 24.68 -7.44
N ASP A 354 0.81 24.72 -6.38
CA ASP A 354 0.48 25.90 -5.58
C ASP A 354 1.11 25.91 -4.18
N ASN A 355 1.95 24.91 -3.89
CA ASN A 355 2.59 24.66 -2.60
C ASN A 355 1.54 24.47 -1.47
N SER A 356 0.57 23.58 -1.70
CA SER A 356 -0.63 23.38 -0.89
C SER A 356 -0.91 21.91 -0.59
N VAL A 357 -1.28 21.61 0.66
CA VAL A 357 -1.68 20.25 1.06
C VAL A 357 -2.97 19.82 0.37
N LEU A 358 -3.92 20.75 0.18
CA LEU A 358 -5.18 20.46 -0.49
C LEU A 358 -5.02 20.40 -2.02
N GLY A 359 -4.09 21.18 -2.59
CA GLY A 359 -3.68 21.07 -3.99
C GLY A 359 -3.14 19.66 -4.29
N LEU A 360 -2.18 19.20 -3.48
CA LEU A 360 -1.67 17.83 -3.54
C LEU A 360 -2.78 16.77 -3.37
N ALA A 361 -3.72 16.99 -2.45
CA ALA A 361 -4.75 16.02 -2.10
C ALA A 361 -5.80 15.83 -3.20
N PHE A 362 -6.29 16.93 -3.79
CA PHE A 362 -7.40 16.92 -4.74
C PHE A 362 -6.95 16.94 -6.21
N GLY A 363 -5.78 17.48 -6.53
CA GLY A 363 -5.15 17.36 -7.85
C GLY A 363 -4.49 16.01 -8.03
N TYR A 364 -3.14 15.98 -8.02
CA TYR A 364 -2.32 14.81 -8.30
C TYR A 364 -2.69 13.53 -7.52
N ASN A 365 -3.00 13.62 -6.22
CA ASN A 365 -3.42 12.43 -5.45
C ASN A 365 -4.92 12.09 -5.54
N GLY A 366 -5.72 12.91 -6.21
CA GLY A 366 -7.18 12.86 -6.23
C GLY A 366 -7.77 12.75 -7.64
N LEU A 367 -8.32 13.86 -8.13
CA LEU A 367 -9.03 13.93 -9.40
C LEU A 367 -8.14 13.57 -10.59
N GLY A 368 -6.85 13.95 -10.56
CA GLY A 368 -5.87 13.63 -11.60
C GLY A 368 -5.63 12.13 -11.77
N ARG A 369 -5.81 11.32 -10.71
CA ARG A 369 -5.79 9.86 -10.85
C ARG A 369 -7.07 9.29 -11.45
N ILE A 370 -8.22 9.94 -11.25
CA ILE A 370 -9.51 9.44 -11.73
C ILE A 370 -9.68 9.74 -13.22
N PHE A 371 -9.43 10.98 -13.62
CA PHE A 371 -9.71 11.50 -14.97
C PHE A 371 -8.47 11.66 -15.86
N GLY A 372 -7.29 11.30 -15.34
CA GLY A 372 -6.02 11.66 -15.96
C GLY A 372 -5.69 13.15 -15.81
N GLU A 373 -4.42 13.50 -16.01
CA GLU A 373 -3.93 14.88 -16.05
C GLU A 373 -3.08 15.03 -17.32
N SER A 374 -3.29 16.10 -18.09
CA SER A 374 -2.42 16.41 -19.24
C SER A 374 -1.10 17.08 -18.83
N ASN A 375 -1.07 17.71 -17.65
CA ASN A 375 0.03 18.57 -17.18
C ASN A 375 0.53 18.23 -15.77
N GLY A 376 -0.05 17.23 -15.10
CA GLY A 376 0.29 16.92 -13.70
C GLY A 376 1.74 16.43 -13.56
N PRO A 377 2.41 16.65 -12.42
CA PRO A 377 3.84 16.41 -12.29
C PRO A 377 4.24 14.95 -12.55
N GLY A 378 3.38 13.95 -12.30
CA GLY A 378 3.65 12.56 -12.67
C GLY A 378 3.40 12.19 -14.14
N GLY A 379 2.97 13.13 -14.98
CA GLY A 379 2.50 12.95 -16.37
C GLY A 379 3.57 12.63 -17.42
N GLY A 380 4.61 11.87 -17.06
CA GLY A 380 5.66 11.42 -17.97
C GLY A 380 5.18 10.36 -18.96
N GLY A 381 4.41 10.76 -19.97
CA GLY A 381 4.01 9.91 -21.10
C GLY A 381 2.55 9.44 -21.06
N GLY A 382 1.64 10.30 -21.53
CA GLY A 382 0.23 9.96 -21.78
C GLY A 382 -0.27 10.68 -23.02
N GLY A 383 -0.48 9.96 -24.12
CA GLY A 383 -0.80 10.56 -25.42
C GLY A 383 -2.11 11.34 -25.43
N GLY A 384 -2.01 12.67 -25.47
CA GLY A 384 -3.17 13.53 -25.67
C GLY A 384 -3.85 13.26 -27.02
N ARG A 385 -5.18 13.09 -27.00
CA ARG A 385 -6.03 13.23 -28.20
C ARG A 385 -6.10 14.71 -28.62
N GLY A 386 -4.97 15.25 -29.06
CA GLY A 386 -4.86 16.53 -29.75
C GLY A 386 -4.12 16.29 -31.06
N GLY A 387 -4.80 16.42 -32.19
CA GLY A 387 -4.15 16.32 -33.48
C GLY A 387 -3.17 17.48 -33.65
N PHE A 388 -1.86 17.19 -33.72
CA PHE A 388 -0.82 18.19 -33.90
C PHE A 388 -1.00 18.93 -35.24
N PRO A 389 -1.32 20.24 -35.25
CA PRO A 389 -1.26 21.06 -36.45
C PRO A 389 0.22 21.42 -36.67
N GLY A 390 0.99 20.49 -37.24
CA GLY A 390 2.43 20.63 -37.44
C GLY A 390 3.15 19.37 -37.89
N GLY A 391 2.65 18.18 -37.54
CA GLY A 391 3.29 16.90 -37.93
C GLY A 391 3.36 16.69 -39.45
N GLN A 392 2.42 17.25 -40.21
CA GLN A 392 2.42 17.21 -41.67
C GLN A 392 3.59 18.00 -42.30
N ALA A 393 4.03 19.09 -41.63
CA ALA A 393 5.10 19.96 -42.12
C ALA A 393 6.48 19.33 -41.91
N ALA A 394 6.73 18.77 -40.72
CA ALA A 394 7.98 18.07 -40.43
C ALA A 394 8.22 16.87 -41.37
N LEU A 395 7.17 16.13 -41.74
CA LEU A 395 7.28 15.03 -42.70
C LEU A 395 7.59 15.52 -44.13
N THR A 396 7.01 16.65 -44.55
CA THR A 396 7.31 17.22 -45.88
C THR A 396 8.70 17.87 -45.95
N GLU A 397 9.22 18.43 -44.85
CA GLU A 397 10.62 18.88 -44.78
C GLU A 397 11.61 17.70 -44.84
N ILE A 398 11.29 16.58 -44.19
CA ILE A 398 12.10 15.35 -44.26
C ILE A 398 12.09 14.76 -45.69
N GLU A 399 10.94 14.70 -46.36
CA GLU A 399 10.86 14.26 -47.77
C GLU A 399 11.65 15.20 -48.71
N GLN A 400 11.62 16.52 -48.48
CA GLN A 400 12.42 17.47 -49.24
C GLN A 400 13.92 17.32 -48.98
N TYR A 401 14.33 17.02 -47.75
CA TYR A 401 15.74 16.77 -47.40
C TYR A 401 16.30 15.53 -48.11
N PHE A 402 15.53 14.44 -48.20
CA PHE A 402 15.95 13.25 -48.96
C PHE A 402 15.88 13.45 -50.48
N SER A 403 14.97 14.29 -50.97
CA SER A 403 14.88 14.65 -52.39
C SER A 403 16.04 15.55 -52.85
N ALA A 404 16.54 16.42 -51.98
CA ALA A 404 17.62 17.37 -52.29
C ALA A 404 19.03 16.76 -52.22
N ASN A 405 19.25 15.73 -51.40
CA ASN A 405 20.58 15.20 -51.08
C ASN A 405 20.94 13.86 -51.76
N GLY A 406 20.17 13.44 -52.78
CA GLY A 406 20.43 12.22 -53.54
C GLY A 406 20.06 10.96 -52.76
N GLY A 407 18.79 10.56 -52.85
CA GLY A 407 18.32 9.29 -52.30
C GLY A 407 19.04 8.06 -52.90
N PRO A 408 18.98 6.90 -52.21
CA PRO A 408 19.66 5.69 -52.66
C PRO A 408 19.14 5.22 -54.04
N PRO A 409 20.01 4.67 -54.90
CA PRO A 409 19.59 4.17 -56.21
C PRO A 409 18.78 2.87 -56.03
N GLY A 410 17.48 2.93 -56.33
CA GLY A 410 16.58 1.78 -56.25
C GLY A 410 15.16 2.12 -56.69
N ASP A 411 14.80 1.69 -57.90
CA ASP A 411 13.54 1.96 -58.58
C ASP A 411 12.33 1.32 -57.86
N GLY A 412 11.46 2.16 -57.28
CA GLY A 412 10.25 1.74 -56.59
C GLY A 412 9.30 2.91 -56.32
N GLU A 413 8.29 3.08 -57.17
CA GLU A 413 7.27 4.13 -57.05
C GLU A 413 6.36 3.89 -55.84
N PHE A 414 6.45 4.73 -54.79
CA PHE A 414 5.68 4.55 -53.55
C PHE A 414 4.26 5.16 -53.65
N THR A 415 3.39 4.57 -54.47
CA THR A 415 1.98 4.97 -54.60
C THR A 415 1.07 4.22 -53.62
N MET A 416 0.78 4.81 -52.46
CA MET A 416 -0.35 4.37 -51.63
C MET A 416 -1.69 4.84 -52.23
N ASN A 417 -2.16 4.15 -53.27
CA ASN A 417 -3.55 4.25 -53.75
C ASN A 417 -4.04 2.93 -54.36
N GLY A 418 -4.41 1.99 -53.49
CA GLY A 418 -5.10 0.73 -53.85
C GLY A 418 -6.54 0.75 -53.34
N PRO A 419 -7.57 0.63 -54.20
CA PRO A 419 -8.97 0.67 -53.77
C PRO A 419 -9.40 -0.66 -53.15
N GLY A 420 -9.27 -0.81 -51.83
CA GLY A 420 -9.64 -2.07 -51.16
C GLY A 420 -9.31 -2.19 -49.67
N ALA A 421 -9.41 -1.12 -48.88
CA ALA A 421 -9.10 -1.15 -47.44
C ALA A 421 -10.17 -0.47 -46.57
N SER A 422 -11.36 -1.08 -46.49
CA SER A 422 -12.41 -0.63 -45.57
C SER A 422 -12.14 -1.12 -44.13
N GLY A 423 -11.94 -0.19 -43.19
CA GLY A 423 -12.24 -0.42 -41.77
C GLY A 423 -11.23 -1.25 -40.96
N GLY A 424 -9.93 -1.02 -41.13
CA GLY A 424 -8.87 -1.56 -40.26
C GLY A 424 -8.24 -0.48 -39.38
N GLY A 425 -8.97 0.03 -38.39
CA GLY A 425 -8.45 1.06 -37.49
C GLY A 425 -7.31 0.53 -36.62
N PHE A 426 -6.09 1.06 -36.80
CA PHE A 426 -4.95 0.80 -35.91
C PHE A 426 -5.18 1.48 -34.54
N GLY A 427 -6.00 0.84 -33.72
CA GLY A 427 -6.23 1.21 -32.33
C GLY A 427 -5.03 0.82 -31.47
N GLY A 428 -3.98 1.65 -31.49
CA GLY A 428 -2.87 1.54 -30.55
C GLY A 428 -3.39 1.67 -29.12
N GLY A 429 -3.32 0.59 -28.35
CA GLY A 429 -3.80 0.55 -26.97
C GLY A 429 -2.94 1.45 -26.07
N GLY A 430 -3.45 2.64 -25.76
CA GLY A 430 -2.84 3.54 -24.77
C GLY A 430 -2.96 2.99 -23.35
N GLY A 431 -2.09 2.04 -23.01
CA GLY A 431 -1.90 1.58 -21.64
C GLY A 431 -1.00 2.56 -20.88
N GLY A 432 -1.59 3.57 -20.25
CA GLY A 432 -0.91 4.35 -19.21
C GLY A 432 -0.56 3.48 -17.99
N PHE A 433 0.07 4.09 -16.97
CA PHE A 433 0.40 3.43 -15.70
C PHE A 433 -0.77 2.56 -15.18
N GLY A 434 -0.50 1.27 -14.93
CA GLY A 434 -1.50 0.29 -14.49
C GLY A 434 -2.28 -0.41 -15.62
N GLY A 435 -2.06 -0.05 -16.89
CA GLY A 435 -2.66 -0.70 -18.06
C GLY A 435 -4.05 -0.17 -18.43
N ALA A 436 -4.70 -0.80 -19.41
CA ALA A 436 -5.99 -0.35 -19.94
C ALA A 436 -7.07 -0.23 -18.83
N THR A 437 -7.86 0.85 -18.88
CA THR A 437 -9.05 1.03 -18.04
C THR A 437 -10.15 0.05 -18.46
N GLY A 438 -10.80 -0.59 -17.49
CA GLY A 438 -11.89 -1.51 -17.76
C GLY A 438 -12.35 -2.27 -16.53
N ILE A 439 -13.57 -2.81 -16.58
CA ILE A 439 -14.11 -3.71 -15.56
C ILE A 439 -13.25 -4.99 -15.38
N ASP A 440 -12.51 -5.34 -16.42
CA ASP A 440 -11.56 -6.45 -16.51
C ASP A 440 -10.15 -6.09 -16.03
N ARG A 441 -9.79 -4.82 -15.82
CA ARG A 441 -8.42 -4.39 -15.40
C ARG A 441 -7.92 -5.17 -14.18
N MET A 442 -8.74 -5.37 -13.16
CA MET A 442 -8.38 -6.15 -11.96
C MET A 442 -8.02 -7.61 -12.28
N PHE A 443 -8.55 -8.16 -13.37
CA PHE A 443 -8.32 -9.52 -13.85
C PHE A 443 -7.24 -9.60 -14.95
N GLY A 444 -6.82 -8.48 -15.52
CA GLY A 444 -5.73 -8.39 -16.50
C GLY A 444 -4.36 -8.74 -15.92
N ASP A 445 -3.31 -8.60 -16.72
CA ASP A 445 -1.98 -9.13 -16.38
C ASP A 445 -1.31 -8.35 -15.24
N ASN A 446 -1.54 -7.03 -15.15
CA ASN A 446 -0.95 -6.17 -14.12
C ASN A 446 -1.51 -6.44 -12.70
N PHE A 447 -2.84 -6.54 -12.56
CA PHE A 447 -3.51 -6.67 -11.26
C PHE A 447 -3.88 -8.11 -10.89
N GLY A 448 -3.99 -9.01 -11.87
CA GLY A 448 -4.50 -10.37 -11.69
C GLY A 448 -3.75 -11.14 -10.60
N ASP A 449 -2.42 -11.17 -10.72
CA ASP A 449 -1.51 -11.91 -9.84
C ASP A 449 -1.24 -11.18 -8.51
N GLN A 450 -1.67 -9.91 -8.38
CA GLN A 450 -1.54 -9.14 -7.14
C GLN A 450 -2.70 -9.41 -6.17
N ILE A 451 -3.94 -9.29 -6.66
CA ILE A 451 -5.13 -9.24 -5.80
C ILE A 451 -6.26 -10.21 -6.19
N SER A 452 -6.37 -10.57 -7.47
CA SER A 452 -7.62 -11.15 -7.99
C SER A 452 -7.79 -12.64 -7.77
N TRP A 453 -6.78 -13.34 -7.24
CA TRP A 453 -6.79 -14.76 -6.85
C TRP A 453 -8.14 -15.28 -6.34
N LEU A 454 -8.77 -14.53 -5.43
CA LEU A 454 -10.05 -14.89 -4.81
C LEU A 454 -11.17 -13.87 -5.08
N LEU A 455 -10.95 -12.89 -5.95
CA LEU A 455 -11.93 -11.86 -6.28
C LEU A 455 -13.20 -12.44 -6.94
N PRO A 456 -13.12 -13.36 -7.94
CA PRO A 456 -14.33 -14.01 -8.48
C PRO A 456 -15.13 -14.77 -7.42
N ALA A 457 -14.44 -15.48 -6.53
CA ALA A 457 -15.07 -16.22 -5.43
C ALA A 457 -15.75 -15.28 -4.43
N ALA A 458 -15.12 -14.14 -4.09
CA ALA A 458 -15.71 -13.12 -3.24
C ALA A 458 -16.99 -12.54 -3.87
N LEU A 459 -17.00 -12.22 -5.17
CA LEU A 459 -18.20 -11.70 -5.85
C LEU A 459 -19.35 -12.73 -5.84
N VAL A 460 -19.08 -14.01 -6.11
CA VAL A 460 -20.08 -15.08 -6.03
C VAL A 460 -20.62 -15.26 -4.60
N LEU A 461 -19.74 -15.25 -3.60
CA LEU A 461 -20.12 -15.41 -2.19
C LEU A 461 -20.79 -14.17 -1.60
N LEU A 462 -20.54 -12.97 -2.14
CA LEU A 462 -21.27 -11.73 -1.81
C LEU A 462 -22.73 -11.85 -2.26
N VAL A 463 -22.96 -12.17 -3.53
CA VAL A 463 -24.32 -12.35 -4.08
C VAL A 463 -25.04 -13.49 -3.36
N GLY A 464 -24.38 -14.64 -3.16
CA GLY A 464 -24.94 -15.77 -2.45
C GLY A 464 -25.22 -15.49 -0.96
N GLY A 465 -24.36 -14.76 -0.27
CA GLY A 465 -24.55 -14.36 1.13
C GLY A 465 -25.69 -13.35 1.29
N LEU A 466 -25.79 -12.36 0.39
CA LEU A 466 -26.91 -11.41 0.35
C LEU A 466 -28.22 -12.12 -0.01
N TRP A 467 -28.18 -13.15 -0.87
CA TRP A 467 -29.32 -14.01 -1.14
C TRP A 467 -29.72 -14.81 0.11
N ALA A 468 -28.79 -15.49 0.78
CA ALA A 468 -29.07 -16.25 2.00
C ALA A 468 -29.70 -15.36 3.10
N THR A 469 -29.20 -14.13 3.25
CA THR A 469 -29.68 -13.14 4.23
C THR A 469 -30.83 -12.25 3.71
N ARG A 470 -31.36 -12.46 2.50
CA ARG A 470 -32.38 -11.57 1.86
C ARG A 470 -33.64 -11.35 2.69
N ARG A 471 -34.05 -12.39 3.44
CA ARG A 471 -35.22 -12.40 4.34
C ARG A 471 -34.91 -11.91 5.76
N ALA A 472 -33.64 -11.76 6.12
CA ALA A 472 -33.23 -11.22 7.42
C ALA A 472 -33.53 -9.71 7.48
N PRO A 473 -33.87 -9.15 8.66
CA PRO A 473 -34.09 -7.71 8.79
C PRO A 473 -32.85 -6.92 8.39
N ARG A 474 -33.01 -5.68 7.95
CA ARG A 474 -31.88 -4.79 7.57
C ARG A 474 -30.82 -4.60 8.68
N THR A 475 -31.22 -4.82 9.94
CA THR A 475 -30.37 -4.74 11.14
C THR A 475 -29.64 -6.04 11.47
N ASP A 476 -29.83 -7.10 10.67
CA ASP A 476 -29.07 -8.34 10.80
C ASP A 476 -27.57 -8.09 10.55
N ARG A 477 -26.73 -8.69 11.40
CA ARG A 477 -25.29 -8.42 11.38
C ARG A 477 -24.60 -9.00 10.15
N ALA A 478 -25.00 -10.18 9.70
CA ALA A 478 -24.40 -10.81 8.53
C ALA A 478 -24.76 -10.05 7.25
N ARG A 479 -26.03 -9.68 7.09
CA ARG A 479 -26.51 -8.82 6.01
C ARG A 479 -25.81 -7.46 6.01
N ALA A 480 -25.73 -6.80 7.18
CA ALA A 480 -25.08 -5.48 7.31
C ALA A 480 -23.56 -5.55 7.04
N GLY A 481 -22.91 -6.63 7.48
CA GLY A 481 -21.50 -6.89 7.18
C GLY A 481 -21.24 -7.11 5.68
N LEU A 482 -22.08 -7.89 5.01
CA LEU A 482 -21.98 -8.09 3.56
C LEU A 482 -22.21 -6.79 2.78
N VAL A 483 -23.11 -5.91 3.23
CA VAL A 483 -23.26 -4.56 2.65
C VAL A 483 -21.99 -3.73 2.89
N LEU A 484 -21.47 -3.68 4.12
CA LEU A 484 -20.26 -2.91 4.46
C LEU A 484 -19.06 -3.32 3.60
N TRP A 485 -18.70 -4.61 3.62
CA TRP A 485 -17.53 -5.12 2.91
C TRP A 485 -17.77 -5.18 1.40
N GLY A 486 -18.99 -5.53 0.95
CA GLY A 486 -19.37 -5.55 -0.46
C GLY A 486 -19.32 -4.17 -1.11
N CYS A 487 -19.84 -3.13 -0.45
CA CYS A 487 -19.75 -1.77 -0.95
C CYS A 487 -18.31 -1.24 -0.95
N TRP A 488 -17.47 -1.62 0.03
CA TRP A 488 -16.03 -1.31 -0.01
C TRP A 488 -15.40 -1.97 -1.26
N LEU A 489 -15.55 -3.30 -1.41
CA LEU A 489 -14.99 -4.04 -2.53
C LEU A 489 -15.39 -3.43 -3.89
N LEU A 490 -16.68 -3.12 -4.06
CA LEU A 490 -17.19 -2.57 -5.31
C LEU A 490 -16.73 -1.14 -5.57
N VAL A 491 -16.79 -0.23 -4.59
CA VAL A 491 -16.37 1.17 -4.79
C VAL A 491 -14.87 1.22 -5.08
N THR A 492 -14.02 0.64 -4.23
CA THR A 492 -12.57 0.66 -4.43
C THR A 492 -12.16 -0.09 -5.70
N GLY A 493 -12.76 -1.26 -5.97
CA GLY A 493 -12.44 -2.08 -7.14
C GLY A 493 -12.83 -1.40 -8.45
N LEU A 494 -14.03 -0.82 -8.53
CA LEU A 494 -14.46 -0.06 -9.71
C LEU A 494 -13.63 1.21 -9.90
N THR A 495 -13.28 1.94 -8.82
CA THR A 495 -12.38 3.09 -8.94
C THR A 495 -11.03 2.68 -9.51
N PHE A 496 -10.38 1.65 -8.98
CA PHE A 496 -9.10 1.17 -9.54
C PHE A 496 -9.23 0.63 -10.98
N SER A 497 -10.38 0.05 -11.34
CA SER A 497 -10.68 -0.38 -12.71
C SER A 497 -10.80 0.78 -13.72
N TYR A 498 -11.33 1.93 -13.31
CA TYR A 498 -11.66 3.05 -14.20
C TYR A 498 -10.79 4.31 -14.02
N MET A 499 -9.83 4.33 -13.09
CA MET A 499 -8.85 5.42 -12.97
C MET A 499 -8.01 5.56 -14.26
N GLU A 500 -8.11 6.72 -14.91
CA GLU A 500 -7.39 7.04 -16.17
C GLU A 500 -5.97 7.60 -15.92
N GLY A 501 -5.70 8.13 -14.72
CA GLY A 501 -4.37 8.59 -14.33
C GLY A 501 -3.52 7.51 -13.67
N ILE A 502 -2.46 7.92 -12.96
CA ILE A 502 -1.47 6.99 -12.39
C ILE A 502 -2.12 6.07 -11.34
N VAL A 503 -2.18 4.77 -11.66
CA VAL A 503 -2.51 3.70 -10.73
C VAL A 503 -1.38 2.66 -10.76
N HIS A 504 -0.92 2.25 -9.57
CA HIS A 504 0.04 1.16 -9.44
C HIS A 504 -0.65 -0.09 -8.90
N GLU A 505 -0.14 -1.24 -9.30
CA GLU A 505 -0.68 -2.56 -9.07
C GLU A 505 -0.79 -2.84 -7.56
N TYR A 506 0.20 -2.39 -6.78
CA TYR A 506 0.24 -2.57 -5.33
C TYR A 506 -0.84 -1.80 -4.56
N TYR A 507 -1.49 -0.78 -5.14
CA TYR A 507 -2.62 -0.07 -4.51
C TYR A 507 -3.80 -1.01 -4.21
N SER A 508 -3.90 -2.12 -4.97
CA SER A 508 -4.93 -3.14 -4.84
C SER A 508 -4.97 -3.84 -3.47
N VAL A 509 -3.94 -3.72 -2.63
CA VAL A 509 -3.95 -4.21 -1.24
C VAL A 509 -5.12 -3.67 -0.42
N ALA A 510 -5.64 -2.49 -0.76
CA ALA A 510 -6.85 -1.91 -0.15
C ALA A 510 -8.12 -2.77 -0.33
N LEU A 511 -8.13 -3.74 -1.25
CA LEU A 511 -9.23 -4.68 -1.46
C LEU A 511 -9.11 -5.94 -0.59
N ALA A 512 -7.91 -6.31 -0.13
CA ALA A 512 -7.64 -7.59 0.52
C ALA A 512 -8.52 -7.86 1.77
N PRO A 513 -8.73 -6.89 2.69
CA PRO A 513 -9.62 -7.11 3.84
C PRO A 513 -11.07 -7.34 3.44
N ALA A 514 -11.55 -6.66 2.39
CA ALA A 514 -12.92 -6.78 1.91
C ALA A 514 -13.17 -8.14 1.23
N ILE A 515 -12.26 -8.56 0.34
CA ILE A 515 -12.27 -9.91 -0.27
C ILE A 515 -12.33 -10.99 0.83
N ALA A 516 -11.41 -10.92 1.79
CA ALA A 516 -11.32 -11.88 2.89
C ALA A 516 -12.57 -11.91 3.78
N ALA A 517 -13.12 -10.75 4.14
CA ALA A 517 -14.34 -10.66 4.95
C ALA A 517 -15.58 -11.19 4.22
N ILE A 518 -15.75 -10.85 2.94
CA ILE A 518 -16.86 -11.31 2.10
C ILE A 518 -16.84 -12.83 1.97
N ILE A 519 -15.70 -13.43 1.64
CA ILE A 519 -15.56 -14.88 1.53
C ILE A 519 -15.93 -15.55 2.85
N ALA A 520 -15.41 -15.04 3.97
CA ALA A 520 -15.67 -15.63 5.29
C ALA A 520 -17.14 -15.52 5.74
N ILE A 521 -17.78 -14.36 5.57
CA ILE A 521 -19.18 -14.14 5.96
C ILE A 521 -20.14 -14.87 4.99
N GLY A 522 -19.89 -14.76 3.68
CA GLY A 522 -20.68 -15.42 2.64
C GLY A 522 -20.65 -16.94 2.76
N LEU A 523 -19.46 -17.52 2.95
CA LEU A 523 -19.29 -18.96 3.21
C LEU A 523 -20.04 -19.38 4.48
N HIS A 524 -19.96 -18.60 5.57
CA HIS A 524 -20.66 -18.91 6.83
C HIS A 524 -22.18 -18.96 6.66
N GLU A 525 -22.79 -17.94 6.07
CA GLU A 525 -24.24 -17.87 5.90
C GLU A 525 -24.76 -18.88 4.88
N LEU A 526 -24.08 -19.05 3.75
CA LEU A 526 -24.42 -20.08 2.78
C LEU A 526 -24.27 -21.49 3.35
N TRP A 527 -23.24 -21.75 4.16
CA TRP A 527 -23.08 -23.04 4.84
C TRP A 527 -24.18 -23.28 5.87
N ARG A 528 -24.66 -22.26 6.59
CA ARG A 528 -25.84 -22.38 7.46
C ARG A 528 -27.10 -22.68 6.65
N ALA A 529 -27.27 -22.04 5.50
CA ALA A 529 -28.39 -22.22 4.57
C ALA A 529 -28.28 -23.45 3.64
N ARG A 530 -27.24 -24.31 3.77
CA ARG A 530 -26.93 -25.45 2.87
C ARG A 530 -28.03 -26.50 2.67
N GLY A 531 -29.14 -26.42 3.41
CA GLY A 531 -30.34 -27.20 3.12
C GLY A 531 -31.01 -26.78 1.80
N GLU A 532 -30.99 -25.49 1.47
CA GLU A 532 -31.46 -24.96 0.19
C GLU A 532 -30.51 -25.37 -0.94
N ILE A 533 -31.05 -25.74 -2.11
CA ILE A 533 -30.23 -26.07 -3.28
C ILE A 533 -29.48 -24.83 -3.79
N ILE A 534 -30.12 -23.66 -3.77
CA ILE A 534 -29.53 -22.39 -4.23
C ILE A 534 -28.28 -22.05 -3.41
N SER A 535 -28.31 -22.22 -2.09
CA SER A 535 -27.14 -22.01 -1.24
C SER A 535 -26.00 -22.98 -1.57
N ARG A 536 -26.30 -24.24 -1.90
CA ARG A 536 -25.29 -25.22 -2.36
C ARG A 536 -24.71 -24.87 -3.72
N VAL A 537 -25.52 -24.33 -4.64
CA VAL A 537 -25.05 -23.83 -5.94
C VAL A 537 -24.09 -22.65 -5.75
N PHE A 538 -24.42 -21.66 -4.91
CA PHE A 538 -23.51 -20.55 -4.61
C PHE A 538 -22.21 -21.00 -3.91
N LEU A 539 -22.26 -21.97 -2.99
CA LEU A 539 -21.06 -22.55 -2.39
C LEU A 539 -20.18 -23.24 -3.43
N ALA A 540 -20.78 -24.07 -4.29
CA ALA A 540 -20.07 -24.80 -5.33
C ALA A 540 -19.48 -23.85 -6.39
N ALA A 541 -20.22 -22.83 -6.81
CA ALA A 541 -19.74 -21.79 -7.71
C ALA A 541 -18.61 -20.97 -7.08
N GLY A 542 -18.68 -20.65 -5.79
CA GLY A 542 -17.61 -19.95 -5.06
C GLY A 542 -16.34 -20.79 -4.95
N ILE A 543 -16.45 -22.09 -4.68
CA ILE A 543 -15.31 -23.03 -4.67
C ILE A 543 -14.72 -23.17 -6.08
N ALA A 544 -15.56 -23.37 -7.11
CA ALA A 544 -15.09 -23.48 -8.49
C ALA A 544 -14.38 -22.19 -8.94
N ALA A 545 -14.93 -21.01 -8.63
CA ALA A 545 -14.30 -19.72 -8.90
C ALA A 545 -12.94 -19.56 -8.18
N ALA A 546 -12.85 -20.02 -6.92
CA ALA A 546 -11.61 -20.00 -6.12
C ALA A 546 -10.53 -20.99 -6.61
N SER A 547 -10.80 -21.81 -7.62
CA SER A 547 -9.83 -22.78 -8.15
C SER A 547 -9.61 -22.64 -9.66
N ILE A 548 -10.65 -22.30 -10.43
CA ILE A 548 -10.54 -21.97 -11.86
C ILE A 548 -9.73 -20.70 -12.05
N TRP A 549 -9.97 -19.65 -11.25
CA TRP A 549 -9.25 -18.39 -11.45
C TRP A 549 -7.76 -18.49 -11.08
N PRO A 550 -7.36 -19.08 -9.94
CA PRO A 550 -5.95 -19.38 -9.70
C PRO A 550 -5.29 -20.33 -10.72
N TYR A 551 -6.03 -21.25 -11.33
CA TYR A 551 -5.52 -22.07 -12.44
C TYR A 551 -5.17 -21.24 -13.69
N VAL A 552 -5.94 -20.17 -13.96
CA VAL A 552 -5.67 -19.21 -15.04
C VAL A 552 -4.47 -18.33 -14.69
N LEU A 553 -4.43 -17.75 -13.47
CA LEU A 553 -3.32 -16.90 -13.02
C LEU A 553 -1.98 -17.65 -13.00
N LEU A 554 -1.93 -18.85 -12.39
CA LEU A 554 -0.75 -19.73 -12.46
C LEU A 554 -0.35 -20.09 -13.90
N GLY A 555 -1.27 -20.00 -14.86
CA GLY A 555 -1.01 -20.23 -16.28
C GLY A 555 -0.48 -19.04 -17.06
N ARG A 556 -0.31 -17.88 -16.42
CA ARG A 556 0.43 -16.74 -16.98
C ARG A 556 1.93 -16.93 -16.81
N ASN A 557 2.31 -17.70 -15.78
CA ASN A 557 3.67 -17.85 -15.28
C ASN A 557 4.09 -19.33 -15.29
N ASP A 558 4.07 -19.93 -16.49
CA ASP A 558 4.26 -21.37 -16.70
C ASP A 558 5.65 -21.90 -16.27
N ASP A 559 6.64 -21.02 -16.11
CA ASP A 559 7.96 -21.37 -15.57
C ASP A 559 7.96 -21.57 -14.04
N TRP A 560 7.01 -20.96 -13.31
CA TRP A 560 6.96 -21.04 -11.84
C TRP A 560 5.88 -22.03 -11.36
N GLN A 561 6.33 -23.16 -10.81
CA GLN A 561 5.49 -24.15 -10.10
C GLN A 561 4.22 -24.58 -10.90
N SER A 562 4.29 -24.63 -12.23
CA SER A 562 3.14 -24.90 -13.11
C SER A 562 2.42 -26.23 -12.85
N TRP A 563 3.09 -27.18 -12.19
CA TRP A 563 2.46 -28.40 -11.67
C TRP A 563 1.31 -28.12 -10.68
N LEU A 564 1.29 -26.98 -9.98
CA LEU A 564 0.22 -26.57 -9.05
C LEU A 564 -1.12 -26.34 -9.76
N ARG A 565 -1.10 -25.99 -11.06
CA ARG A 565 -2.30 -25.68 -11.85
C ARG A 565 -3.35 -26.79 -11.76
N LEU A 566 -2.97 -28.02 -12.11
CA LEU A 566 -3.91 -29.15 -12.18
C LEU A 566 -4.44 -29.60 -10.80
N PRO A 567 -3.63 -29.78 -9.74
CA PRO A 567 -4.11 -30.06 -8.39
C PRO A 567 -5.08 -29.00 -7.87
N VAL A 568 -4.78 -27.71 -8.04
CA VAL A 568 -5.65 -26.59 -7.63
C VAL A 568 -7.02 -26.71 -8.30
N LEU A 569 -7.05 -26.86 -9.63
CA LEU A 569 -8.28 -27.00 -10.41
C LEU A 569 -9.08 -28.25 -10.01
N VAL A 570 -8.44 -29.43 -10.00
CA VAL A 570 -9.11 -30.71 -9.75
C VAL A 570 -9.67 -30.79 -8.33
N THR A 571 -8.89 -30.39 -7.31
CA THR A 571 -9.35 -30.43 -5.91
C THR A 571 -10.52 -29.48 -5.67
N GLY A 572 -10.50 -28.29 -6.28
CA GLY A 572 -11.61 -27.35 -6.29
C GLY A 572 -12.88 -27.90 -6.94
N LEU A 573 -12.78 -28.40 -8.18
CA LEU A 573 -13.95 -28.92 -8.91
C LEU A 573 -14.57 -30.15 -8.24
N VAL A 574 -13.76 -31.09 -7.74
CA VAL A 574 -14.25 -32.23 -6.93
C VAL A 574 -14.96 -31.73 -5.66
N GLY A 575 -14.39 -30.71 -5.00
CA GLY A 575 -15.00 -30.04 -3.86
C GLY A 575 -16.37 -29.41 -4.17
N ALA A 576 -16.46 -28.68 -5.28
CA ALA A 576 -17.68 -28.03 -5.74
C ALA A 576 -18.80 -29.06 -6.02
N VAL A 577 -18.49 -30.14 -6.76
CA VAL A 577 -19.42 -31.25 -7.03
C VAL A 577 -19.87 -31.92 -5.73
N ALA A 578 -18.94 -32.18 -4.80
CA ALA A 578 -19.26 -32.82 -3.52
C ALA A 578 -20.20 -31.98 -2.63
N VAL A 579 -20.12 -30.65 -2.68
CA VAL A 579 -21.05 -29.76 -1.96
C VAL A 579 -22.48 -29.82 -2.52
N VAL A 580 -22.64 -29.94 -3.83
CA VAL A 580 -23.97 -30.08 -4.47
C VAL A 580 -24.56 -31.47 -4.22
N VAL A 581 -23.78 -32.51 -4.53
CA VAL A 581 -24.22 -33.90 -4.65
C VAL A 581 -24.21 -34.66 -3.33
N GLY A 582 -23.27 -34.35 -2.42
CA GLY A 582 -23.09 -35.05 -1.14
C GLY A 582 -24.37 -35.22 -0.30
N PRO A 583 -25.22 -34.17 -0.12
CA PRO A 583 -26.49 -34.29 0.59
C PRO A 583 -27.49 -35.27 -0.05
N HIS A 584 -27.42 -35.50 -1.36
CA HIS A 584 -28.26 -36.48 -2.04
C HIS A 584 -27.72 -37.90 -1.83
N LEU A 585 -26.41 -38.13 -1.93
CA LEU A 585 -25.79 -39.43 -1.66
C LEU A 585 -25.99 -39.92 -0.21
N VAL A 586 -26.01 -38.99 0.75
CA VAL A 586 -26.35 -39.32 2.16
C VAL A 586 -27.83 -39.65 2.33
N ARG A 587 -28.75 -39.01 1.58
CA ARG A 587 -30.19 -39.28 1.64
C ARG A 587 -30.60 -40.57 0.93
N VAL A 588 -29.93 -40.95 -0.15
CA VAL A 588 -30.24 -42.15 -0.97
C VAL A 588 -29.65 -43.45 -0.34
N GLY A 589 -29.19 -43.40 0.91
CA GLY A 589 -28.80 -44.58 1.70
C GLY A 589 -27.43 -45.20 1.36
N ALA A 590 -26.90 -44.95 0.16
CA ALA A 590 -25.64 -45.53 -0.36
C ALA A 590 -24.42 -45.38 0.55
N VAL A 591 -24.36 -44.32 1.38
CA VAL A 591 -23.30 -44.11 2.39
C VAL A 591 -23.79 -44.34 3.82
N ALA A 592 -25.07 -44.08 4.08
CA ALA A 592 -25.64 -44.08 5.43
C ALA A 592 -25.82 -45.48 6.05
N ALA A 593 -25.95 -46.53 5.22
CA ALA A 593 -26.14 -47.90 5.68
C ALA A 593 -24.87 -48.57 6.23
N VAL A 594 -23.67 -48.05 5.90
CA VAL A 594 -22.38 -48.72 6.19
C VAL A 594 -21.36 -47.81 6.88
N ALA A 595 -21.37 -46.49 6.62
CA ALA A 595 -20.37 -45.59 7.18
C ALA A 595 -20.68 -45.16 8.62
N SER A 596 -19.81 -45.51 9.57
CA SER A 596 -19.91 -44.98 10.94
C SER A 596 -19.87 -43.44 10.97
N ARG A 597 -20.52 -42.81 11.96
CA ARG A 597 -20.48 -41.35 12.16
C ARG A 597 -19.05 -40.79 12.24
N ARG A 598 -18.08 -41.61 12.68
CA ARG A 598 -16.65 -41.27 12.72
C ARG A 598 -16.03 -41.22 11.32
N LEU A 599 -16.39 -42.14 10.42
CA LEU A 599 -15.94 -42.17 9.04
C LEU A 599 -16.50 -40.95 8.27
N ILE A 600 -17.81 -40.69 8.37
CA ILE A 600 -18.45 -39.52 7.73
C ILE A 600 -17.76 -38.22 8.17
N ARG A 601 -17.47 -38.05 9.47
CA ARG A 601 -16.74 -36.88 9.98
C ARG A 601 -15.33 -36.77 9.42
N ARG A 602 -14.59 -37.89 9.28
CA ARG A 602 -13.27 -37.92 8.65
C ARG A 602 -13.33 -37.52 7.17
N THR A 603 -14.29 -38.06 6.41
CA THR A 603 -14.48 -37.71 4.99
C THR A 603 -14.83 -36.24 4.79
N VAL A 604 -15.70 -35.66 5.63
CA VAL A 604 -16.04 -34.22 5.56
C VAL A 604 -14.83 -33.35 5.91
N VAL A 605 -14.01 -33.71 6.89
CA VAL A 605 -12.78 -32.99 7.22
C VAL A 605 -11.76 -33.11 6.09
N ALA A 606 -11.55 -34.29 5.52
CA ALA A 606 -10.66 -34.50 4.39
C ALA A 606 -11.09 -33.68 3.17
N LEU A 607 -12.38 -33.69 2.83
CA LEU A 607 -12.93 -32.87 1.75
C LEU A 607 -12.75 -31.36 2.01
N ALA A 608 -12.94 -30.90 3.24
CA ALA A 608 -12.71 -29.51 3.61
C ALA A 608 -11.23 -29.09 3.49
N VAL A 609 -10.29 -29.99 3.82
CA VAL A 609 -8.85 -29.77 3.61
C VAL A 609 -8.51 -29.73 2.12
N VAL A 610 -9.08 -30.63 1.31
CA VAL A 610 -8.91 -30.67 -0.15
C VAL A 610 -9.45 -29.39 -0.81
N VAL A 611 -10.63 -28.91 -0.39
CA VAL A 611 -11.19 -27.63 -0.84
C VAL A 611 -10.33 -26.44 -0.41
N ALA A 612 -9.82 -26.43 0.83
CA ALA A 612 -8.94 -25.38 1.31
C ALA A 612 -7.62 -25.35 0.53
N PHE A 613 -7.05 -26.51 0.19
CA PHE A 613 -5.88 -26.61 -0.68
C PHE A 613 -6.17 -26.03 -2.07
N GLY A 614 -7.28 -26.45 -2.70
CA GLY A 614 -7.69 -25.96 -4.02
C GLY A 614 -8.03 -24.47 -4.10
N ALA A 615 -8.31 -23.81 -2.96
CA ALA A 615 -8.54 -22.36 -2.90
C ALA A 615 -7.30 -21.55 -2.47
N LEU A 616 -6.41 -22.13 -1.66
CA LEU A 616 -5.35 -21.37 -0.99
C LEU A 616 -3.94 -21.69 -1.48
N ALA A 617 -3.67 -22.86 -2.06
CA ALA A 617 -2.30 -23.28 -2.39
C ALA A 617 -1.58 -22.30 -3.33
N ALA A 618 -2.30 -21.76 -4.33
CA ALA A 618 -1.74 -20.82 -5.29
C ALA A 618 -1.45 -19.42 -4.69
N PRO A 619 -2.41 -18.68 -4.09
CA PRO A 619 -2.11 -17.40 -3.46
C PRO A 619 -1.16 -17.54 -2.26
N ALA A 620 -1.23 -18.63 -1.49
CA ALA A 620 -0.26 -18.89 -0.43
C ALA A 620 1.16 -19.16 -0.97
N GLY A 621 1.28 -19.84 -2.11
CA GLY A 621 2.55 -20.03 -2.81
C GLY A 621 3.14 -18.69 -3.26
N TYR A 622 2.35 -17.83 -3.92
CA TYR A 622 2.79 -16.48 -4.30
C TYR A 622 3.16 -15.64 -3.08
N ALA A 623 2.38 -15.70 -2.00
CA ALA A 623 2.66 -15.01 -0.74
C ALA A 623 3.98 -15.48 -0.10
N LEU A 624 4.29 -16.77 -0.13
CA LEU A 624 5.55 -17.33 0.37
C LEU A 624 6.74 -16.95 -0.52
N GLU A 625 6.59 -17.01 -1.84
CA GLU A 625 7.61 -16.55 -2.79
C GLU A 625 7.92 -15.06 -2.56
N THR A 626 6.89 -14.22 -2.50
CA THR A 626 6.99 -12.78 -2.18
C THR A 626 7.70 -12.53 -0.84
N ALA A 627 7.44 -13.33 0.19
CA ALA A 627 8.11 -13.20 1.48
C ALA A 627 9.57 -13.65 1.45
N SER A 628 9.94 -14.54 0.52
CA SER A 628 11.29 -15.11 0.38
C SER A 628 12.24 -14.29 -0.50
N GLN A 629 11.72 -13.28 -1.22
CA GLN A 629 12.51 -12.43 -2.11
C GLN A 629 12.64 -11.00 -1.54
N PRO A 630 13.82 -10.34 -1.68
CA PRO A 630 13.97 -8.93 -1.39
C PRO A 630 13.26 -8.09 -2.46
N HIS A 631 12.65 -6.98 -2.05
CA HIS A 631 11.94 -6.07 -2.95
C HIS A 631 12.48 -4.65 -2.79
N THR A 632 12.72 -3.94 -3.89
CA THR A 632 13.21 -2.56 -3.91
C THR A 632 12.51 -1.73 -5.00
N GLY A 633 12.69 -0.41 -4.94
CA GLY A 633 12.17 0.53 -5.95
C GLY A 633 10.79 1.09 -5.64
N SER A 634 10.25 1.87 -6.58
CA SER A 634 9.00 2.64 -6.42
C SER A 634 7.73 1.87 -6.79
N ILE A 635 7.85 0.84 -7.64
CA ILE A 635 6.75 0.02 -8.15
C ILE A 635 7.05 -1.47 -7.89
N PRO A 636 7.00 -1.92 -6.61
CA PRO A 636 7.19 -3.32 -6.28
C PRO A 636 5.96 -4.15 -6.69
N LEU A 637 6.20 -5.40 -7.09
CA LEU A 637 5.18 -6.38 -7.47
C LEU A 637 5.32 -7.63 -6.60
N ALA A 638 4.21 -8.29 -6.27
CA ALA A 638 4.20 -9.56 -5.54
C ALA A 638 4.24 -10.75 -6.51
N GLY A 639 4.79 -11.86 -6.06
CA GLY A 639 4.96 -13.09 -6.82
C GLY A 639 6.43 -13.38 -7.19
N PRO A 640 6.67 -14.36 -8.08
CA PRO A 640 8.02 -14.73 -8.48
C PRO A 640 8.66 -13.68 -9.38
N SER A 641 9.95 -13.37 -9.16
CA SER A 641 10.78 -12.43 -9.93
C SER A 641 10.97 -12.69 -11.44
N GLY A 642 10.23 -13.64 -12.03
CA GLY A 642 10.13 -13.84 -13.48
C GLY A 642 8.69 -13.83 -14.02
N GLY A 643 7.68 -13.85 -13.14
CA GLY A 643 6.25 -13.94 -13.49
C GLY A 643 5.57 -12.60 -13.76
N GLY A 644 6.35 -11.55 -14.03
CA GLY A 644 5.86 -10.18 -14.30
C GLY A 644 6.15 -9.69 -15.72
N MET A 645 6.57 -10.57 -16.63
CA MET A 645 7.10 -10.17 -17.95
C MET A 645 6.00 -10.02 -19.03
N GLY A 646 4.91 -9.32 -18.68
CA GLY A 646 3.79 -9.00 -19.60
C GLY A 646 3.77 -7.57 -20.14
N GLY A 647 4.35 -6.60 -19.42
CA GLY A 647 4.11 -5.17 -19.67
C GLY A 647 5.08 -4.46 -20.64
N PHE A 648 6.38 -4.78 -20.61
CA PHE A 648 7.42 -3.99 -21.29
C PHE A 648 8.48 -4.83 -22.04
N GLY A 649 8.22 -6.12 -22.28
CA GLY A 649 9.23 -7.08 -22.76
C GLY A 649 9.08 -7.60 -24.20
N ARG A 650 8.06 -7.18 -24.97
CA ARG A 650 7.77 -7.79 -26.30
C ARG A 650 7.43 -6.80 -27.42
N MET A 651 8.22 -5.74 -27.55
CA MET A 651 8.37 -4.99 -28.81
C MET A 651 9.77 -5.22 -29.35
N GLY A 652 9.90 -6.02 -30.42
CA GLY A 652 11.20 -6.42 -30.97
C GLY A 652 11.29 -7.89 -31.36
N GLY A 653 10.32 -8.39 -32.13
CA GLY A 653 10.36 -9.74 -32.69
C GLY A 653 9.47 -9.82 -33.92
N GLY A 654 10.08 -9.78 -35.11
CA GLY A 654 9.37 -9.88 -36.38
C GLY A 654 8.60 -11.21 -36.51
N PRO A 655 7.60 -11.29 -37.41
CA PRO A 655 6.74 -12.46 -37.53
C PRO A 655 7.53 -13.70 -37.99
N GLY A 656 7.92 -14.53 -37.03
CA GLY A 656 8.41 -15.89 -37.28
C GLY A 656 7.31 -16.71 -37.95
N THR A 657 7.56 -17.10 -39.20
CA THR A 657 6.59 -17.79 -40.06
C THR A 657 6.13 -19.11 -39.49
N ALA A 658 4.81 -19.36 -39.52
CA ALA A 658 4.23 -20.66 -39.22
C ALA A 658 4.76 -21.74 -40.18
N GLN A 659 5.16 -22.88 -39.61
CA GLN A 659 5.78 -23.97 -40.34
C GLN A 659 4.71 -24.85 -41.02
N THR A 660 4.50 -24.68 -42.32
CA THR A 660 3.69 -25.60 -43.14
C THR A 660 4.51 -26.81 -43.59
N PRO A 661 3.98 -28.05 -43.60
CA PRO A 661 4.72 -29.23 -44.03
C PRO A 661 4.63 -29.47 -45.55
N GLY A 662 5.78 -29.71 -46.20
CA GLY A 662 5.86 -30.35 -47.52
C GLY A 662 6.40 -29.46 -48.66
N GLY A 663 7.52 -29.88 -49.27
CA GLY A 663 8.10 -29.25 -50.47
C GLY A 663 9.57 -29.67 -50.68
N GLN A 664 9.92 -30.17 -51.87
CA GLN A 664 11.26 -30.69 -52.22
C GLN A 664 12.14 -29.59 -52.85
N GLY A 665 13.48 -29.67 -52.72
CA GLY A 665 14.40 -29.00 -53.67
C GLY A 665 15.70 -28.38 -53.13
N PHE A 666 16.82 -29.08 -53.36
CA PHE A 666 18.24 -28.71 -53.25
C PHE A 666 18.70 -27.47 -54.10
N PRO A 667 19.99 -27.05 -54.10
CA PRO A 667 21.03 -26.96 -53.02
C PRO A 667 21.88 -25.65 -53.07
N GLY A 668 22.82 -25.43 -52.12
CA GLY A 668 24.03 -24.63 -52.41
C GLY A 668 24.86 -23.97 -51.28
N GLY A 669 25.75 -24.74 -50.62
CA GLY A 669 26.98 -24.26 -49.92
C GLY A 669 26.82 -23.41 -48.63
N GLY A 670 27.64 -23.56 -47.57
CA GLY A 670 28.73 -24.52 -47.29
C GLY A 670 29.71 -23.97 -46.24
N GLN A 671 30.17 -24.82 -45.30
CA GLN A 671 31.13 -24.55 -44.18
C GLN A 671 30.58 -23.66 -43.03
N GLY A 672 30.76 -23.98 -41.74
CA GLY A 672 31.29 -25.20 -41.08
C GLY A 672 31.23 -25.12 -39.54
N PHE A 673 30.85 -26.22 -38.88
CA PHE A 673 30.95 -26.47 -37.41
C PHE A 673 32.40 -26.93 -37.04
N PRO A 674 32.82 -27.15 -35.75
CA PRO A 674 32.07 -27.35 -34.48
C PRO A 674 32.62 -26.51 -33.28
N GLY A 675 32.18 -26.63 -32.00
CA GLY A 675 31.16 -27.46 -31.34
C GLY A 675 31.72 -28.42 -30.27
N SER A 676 31.33 -28.29 -29.00
CA SER A 676 31.43 -29.35 -27.96
C SER A 676 30.54 -29.11 -26.72
N GLY A 677 29.83 -30.13 -26.25
CA GLY A 677 29.24 -30.19 -24.90
C GLY A 677 30.31 -30.47 -23.82
N THR A 678 30.01 -30.82 -22.55
CA THR A 678 28.82 -31.49 -21.98
C THR A 678 28.87 -31.46 -20.42
N THR A 679 27.78 -31.88 -19.75
CA THR A 679 27.72 -32.49 -18.38
C THR A 679 28.19 -31.73 -17.13
N GLY A 680 27.23 -31.42 -16.23
CA GLY A 680 26.92 -32.34 -15.10
C GLY A 680 27.51 -32.10 -13.70
N ASN A 681 26.61 -31.74 -12.77
CA ASN A 681 26.57 -32.12 -11.33
C ASN A 681 27.26 -31.23 -10.26
N SER A 682 26.89 -31.51 -9.00
CA SER A 682 26.76 -30.60 -7.85
C SER A 682 27.87 -30.58 -6.79
N GLY A 683 28.02 -29.44 -6.10
CA GLY A 683 28.32 -29.38 -4.66
C GLY A 683 29.58 -28.60 -4.24
N GLY A 684 29.50 -27.82 -3.15
CA GLY A 684 30.69 -27.34 -2.42
C GLY A 684 30.76 -25.82 -2.15
N THR A 685 30.74 -25.49 -0.86
CA THR A 685 30.90 -24.19 -0.18
C THR A 685 32.14 -23.31 -0.51
N THR A 686 31.99 -22.01 -0.20
CA THR A 686 33.02 -20.99 0.18
C THR A 686 34.03 -20.46 -0.86
N GLY A 687 34.15 -19.12 -0.94
CA GLY A 687 35.28 -18.41 -1.58
C GLY A 687 34.89 -17.05 -2.17
N ASN A 688 35.65 -15.98 -1.86
CA ASN A 688 35.40 -14.60 -2.30
C ASN A 688 36.18 -14.22 -3.57
N GLY A 689 35.59 -13.34 -4.40
CA GLY A 689 36.31 -12.44 -5.32
C GLY A 689 36.36 -12.82 -6.81
N GLY A 690 36.13 -11.84 -7.69
CA GLY A 690 36.56 -11.90 -9.10
C GLY A 690 35.46 -11.79 -10.16
N THR A 691 35.14 -10.56 -10.54
CA THR A 691 34.48 -10.10 -11.78
C THR A 691 34.37 -11.09 -12.96
N GLY A 692 33.14 -11.30 -13.45
CA GLY A 692 32.85 -11.88 -14.77
C GLY A 692 31.61 -11.20 -15.38
N ALA A 693 31.79 -10.48 -16.50
CA ALA A 693 30.72 -9.69 -17.11
C ALA A 693 29.64 -10.60 -17.75
N GLY A 694 28.45 -10.59 -17.17
CA GLY A 694 27.26 -11.28 -17.68
C GLY A 694 26.03 -10.41 -17.41
N GLY A 695 25.81 -9.41 -18.26
CA GLY A 695 24.76 -8.40 -18.10
C GLY A 695 23.35 -8.96 -18.34
N GLY A 696 22.81 -9.69 -17.36
CA GLY A 696 21.36 -9.84 -17.25
C GLY A 696 20.76 -8.57 -16.67
N MET A 697 19.92 -7.88 -17.43
CA MET A 697 19.17 -6.71 -16.96
C MET A 697 18.31 -7.08 -15.74
N ARG A 698 18.82 -6.79 -14.54
CA ARG A 698 18.00 -6.69 -13.33
C ARG A 698 16.95 -5.60 -13.56
N GLY A 699 15.72 -5.84 -13.10
CA GLY A 699 14.65 -4.84 -13.19
C GLY A 699 15.08 -3.54 -12.50
N GLY A 700 15.34 -2.50 -13.29
CA GLY A 700 15.92 -1.27 -12.79
C GLY A 700 14.95 -0.49 -11.92
N GLY A 701 15.29 -0.31 -10.65
CA GLY A 701 14.66 0.73 -9.84
C GLY A 701 15.11 2.11 -10.35
N MET A 702 14.20 3.09 -10.36
CA MET A 702 14.54 4.50 -10.63
C MET A 702 15.24 5.18 -9.43
N GLY A 703 16.18 4.48 -8.80
CA GLY A 703 17.18 5.09 -7.95
C GLY A 703 18.52 4.87 -8.63
N GLU A 704 19.23 5.94 -8.96
CA GLU A 704 20.61 5.80 -9.43
C GLU A 704 21.42 5.06 -8.36
N ASP A 705 22.17 4.03 -8.78
CA ASP A 705 23.20 3.43 -7.94
C ASP A 705 24.28 4.51 -7.71
N VAL A 706 24.19 5.18 -6.56
CA VAL A 706 25.18 6.20 -6.17
C VAL A 706 26.49 5.48 -5.88
N SER A 707 27.52 5.86 -6.62
CA SER A 707 28.87 5.33 -6.48
C SER A 707 29.46 5.65 -5.11
N ASP A 708 30.30 4.75 -4.59
CA ASP A 708 30.95 4.92 -3.28
C ASP A 708 31.77 6.23 -3.23
N GLU A 709 32.36 6.65 -4.36
CA GLU A 709 33.07 7.93 -4.48
C GLU A 709 32.13 9.14 -4.32
N LEU A 710 30.94 9.11 -4.91
CA LEU A 710 29.97 10.20 -4.79
C LEU A 710 29.33 10.21 -3.40
N GLY A 711 28.95 9.05 -2.86
CA GLY A 711 28.43 8.94 -1.49
C GLY A 711 29.44 9.45 -0.46
N LYS A 712 30.72 9.15 -0.66
CA LYS A 712 31.83 9.67 0.16
C LYS A 712 32.02 11.18 0.02
N LEU A 713 32.04 11.71 -1.21
CA LEU A 713 32.14 13.16 -1.46
C LEU A 713 31.01 13.93 -0.73
N LEU A 714 29.78 13.43 -0.80
CA LEU A 714 28.61 14.06 -0.17
C LEU A 714 28.57 13.87 1.36
N SER A 715 29.29 12.88 1.90
CA SER A 715 29.47 12.72 3.34
C SER A 715 30.52 13.72 3.86
N GLU A 716 31.72 13.71 3.27
CA GLU A 716 32.86 14.53 3.69
C GLU A 716 32.68 16.02 3.37
N GLY A 717 32.02 16.35 2.25
CA GLY A 717 31.73 17.73 1.84
C GLY A 717 30.50 18.36 2.50
N SER A 718 29.85 17.69 3.46
CA SER A 718 28.61 18.22 4.08
C SER A 718 28.85 19.30 5.14
N GLU A 719 30.05 19.40 5.69
CA GLU A 719 30.35 20.32 6.78
C GLU A 719 30.30 21.80 6.34
N GLY A 720 29.56 22.61 7.10
CA GLY A 720 29.40 24.05 6.83
C GLY A 720 28.24 24.43 5.90
N TYR A 721 27.67 23.47 5.16
CA TYR A 721 26.60 23.73 4.19
C TYR A 721 25.22 23.31 4.72
N ARG A 722 24.18 24.00 4.25
CA ARG A 722 22.78 23.63 4.57
C ARG A 722 22.29 22.47 3.70
N TRP A 723 22.75 22.39 2.46
CA TRP A 723 22.61 21.25 1.57
C TRP A 723 23.97 20.91 0.97
N VAL A 724 24.39 19.65 1.08
CA VAL A 724 25.68 19.24 0.48
C VAL A 724 25.59 19.20 -1.04
N ALA A 725 24.41 18.99 -1.59
CA ALA A 725 24.18 19.03 -3.02
C ALA A 725 22.79 19.58 -3.37
N ALA A 726 22.64 20.05 -4.60
CA ALA A 726 21.35 20.21 -5.26
C ALA A 726 21.28 19.32 -6.52
N THR A 727 20.09 18.79 -6.81
CA THR A 727 19.83 18.00 -8.02
C THR A 727 18.36 18.11 -8.46
N SER A 728 18.05 17.66 -9.67
CA SER A 728 16.79 17.94 -10.35
C SER A 728 15.58 17.22 -9.75
N THR A 729 15.73 15.98 -9.27
CA THR A 729 14.62 15.12 -8.85
C THR A 729 14.77 14.59 -7.43
N SER A 730 13.64 14.25 -6.80
CA SER A 730 13.63 13.67 -5.46
C SER A 730 14.14 12.24 -5.38
N GLN A 731 14.19 11.47 -6.48
CA GLN A 731 14.76 10.12 -6.47
C GLN A 731 16.29 10.16 -6.42
N SER A 732 16.91 10.99 -7.28
CA SER A 732 18.36 11.20 -7.28
C SER A 732 18.81 11.75 -5.93
N ALA A 733 18.11 12.76 -5.39
CA ALA A 733 18.37 13.27 -4.04
C ALA A 733 18.22 12.18 -2.96
N ALA A 734 17.13 11.40 -2.97
CA ALA A 734 16.92 10.34 -1.98
C ALA A 734 18.02 9.27 -1.99
N SER A 735 18.49 8.83 -3.17
CA SER A 735 19.62 7.91 -3.28
C SER A 735 20.90 8.52 -2.71
N MET A 736 21.17 9.80 -3.00
CA MET A 736 22.36 10.51 -2.51
C MET A 736 22.35 10.71 -1.00
N GLU A 737 21.20 11.08 -0.40
CA GLU A 737 21.04 11.21 1.05
C GLU A 737 21.27 9.88 1.77
N LEU A 738 20.69 8.79 1.26
CA LEU A 738 20.87 7.46 1.83
C LEU A 738 22.32 6.99 1.75
N ALA A 739 23.01 7.27 0.63
CA ALA A 739 24.42 6.93 0.43
C ALA A 739 25.38 7.78 1.28
N SER A 740 25.08 9.06 1.51
CA SER A 740 25.89 9.97 2.31
C SER A 740 25.66 9.85 3.82
N GLY A 741 24.77 8.95 4.27
CA GLY A 741 24.44 8.77 5.69
C GLY A 741 23.39 9.76 6.23
N GLY A 742 22.76 10.54 5.36
CA GLY A 742 21.69 11.50 5.67
C GLY A 742 22.07 12.97 5.48
N SER A 743 23.18 13.26 4.79
CA SER A 743 23.54 14.64 4.42
C SER A 743 22.50 15.19 3.45
N PRO A 744 21.80 16.30 3.78
CA PRO A 744 20.63 16.77 3.04
C PRO A 744 20.95 17.23 1.61
N VAL A 745 20.11 16.84 0.65
CA VAL A 745 20.25 17.18 -0.78
C VAL A 745 18.99 17.89 -1.27
N MET A 746 19.16 19.06 -1.90
CA MET A 746 18.07 19.86 -2.43
C MET A 746 17.50 19.24 -3.72
N ALA A 747 16.31 18.63 -3.61
CA ALA A 747 15.55 18.11 -4.75
C ALA A 747 14.69 19.20 -5.42
N MET A 748 15.27 19.96 -6.35
CA MET A 748 14.71 21.22 -6.86
C MET A 748 13.34 21.10 -7.56
N GLY A 749 12.98 19.94 -8.11
CA GLY A 749 11.77 19.75 -8.92
C GLY A 749 10.84 18.63 -8.47
N GLY A 750 10.96 18.19 -7.21
CA GLY A 750 10.08 17.14 -6.67
C GLY A 750 10.21 15.79 -7.37
N TRP A 751 9.14 15.00 -7.37
CA TRP A 751 9.14 13.61 -7.88
C TRP A 751 9.50 13.50 -9.37
N SER A 752 9.29 14.52 -10.20
CA SER A 752 9.50 14.41 -11.66
C SER A 752 10.43 15.47 -12.25
N GLY A 753 10.98 16.35 -11.42
CA GLY A 753 11.75 17.51 -11.89
C GLY A 753 10.88 18.69 -12.35
N SER A 754 9.55 18.64 -12.17
CA SER A 754 8.61 19.66 -12.65
C SER A 754 7.93 20.51 -11.56
N ASP A 755 8.06 20.17 -10.28
CA ASP A 755 7.50 20.99 -9.20
C ASP A 755 8.20 22.37 -9.16
N PRO A 756 7.47 23.51 -9.08
CA PRO A 756 8.04 24.86 -9.02
C PRO A 756 8.54 25.20 -7.59
N ALA A 757 9.44 24.38 -7.05
CA ALA A 757 9.86 24.48 -5.65
C ALA A 757 10.91 25.58 -5.37
N ILE A 758 11.67 25.99 -6.39
CA ILE A 758 12.69 27.05 -6.31
C ILE A 758 12.81 27.80 -7.64
N THR A 759 13.13 29.09 -7.59
CA THR A 759 13.44 29.91 -8.78
C THR A 759 14.95 30.05 -8.99
N LEU A 760 15.37 30.40 -10.21
CA LEU A 760 16.78 30.70 -10.51
C LEU A 760 17.38 31.76 -9.59
N GLU A 761 16.62 32.81 -9.27
CA GLU A 761 17.08 33.88 -8.36
C GLU A 761 17.32 33.37 -6.94
N GLN A 762 16.41 32.53 -6.42
CA GLN A 762 16.57 31.90 -5.10
C GLN A 762 17.75 30.93 -5.07
N PHE A 763 17.93 30.14 -6.13
CA PHE A 763 19.09 29.23 -6.24
C PHE A 763 20.41 30.02 -6.23
N LYS A 764 20.51 31.08 -7.02
CA LYS A 764 21.67 31.99 -7.02
C LYS A 764 21.93 32.59 -5.64
N GLN A 765 20.88 33.01 -4.93
CA GLN A 765 21.01 33.54 -3.58
C GLN A 765 21.59 32.49 -2.61
N TYR A 766 21.06 31.26 -2.61
CA TYR A 766 21.58 30.18 -1.76
C TYR A 766 23.03 29.78 -2.09
N VAL A 767 23.45 29.88 -3.36
CA VAL A 767 24.86 29.68 -3.73
C VAL A 767 25.73 30.83 -3.21
N ASN A 768 25.31 32.08 -3.39
CA ASN A 768 26.03 33.27 -2.89
C ASN A 768 26.14 33.30 -1.35
N ASP A 769 25.11 32.81 -0.64
CA ASP A 769 25.09 32.72 0.82
C ASP A 769 25.87 31.50 1.36
N GLY A 770 26.40 30.65 0.49
CA GLY A 770 27.12 29.42 0.88
C GLY A 770 26.23 28.33 1.46
N GLU A 771 24.92 28.31 1.15
CA GLU A 771 24.00 27.28 1.63
C GLU A 771 24.12 25.95 0.86
N ILE A 772 24.67 25.93 -0.36
CA ILE A 772 24.77 24.75 -1.25
C ILE A 772 26.22 24.53 -1.68
N HIS A 773 26.79 23.34 -1.47
CA HIS A 773 28.17 23.01 -1.88
C HIS A 773 28.27 22.55 -3.33
N TYR A 774 27.56 21.49 -3.70
CA TYR A 774 27.63 20.87 -5.02
C TYR A 774 26.33 21.01 -5.81
N PHE A 775 26.43 20.94 -7.13
CA PHE A 775 25.30 20.64 -8.00
C PHE A 775 25.57 19.35 -8.77
N ILE A 776 24.64 18.40 -8.71
CA ILE A 776 24.75 17.10 -9.37
C ILE A 776 23.78 17.08 -10.55
N ALA A 777 24.31 17.04 -11.77
CA ALA A 777 23.50 17.01 -12.98
C ALA A 777 22.71 15.69 -13.05
N GLY A 778 21.39 15.76 -13.02
CA GLY A 778 20.52 14.59 -12.88
C GLY A 778 20.54 13.66 -14.11
N GLY A 779 20.67 12.36 -13.87
CA GLY A 779 20.68 11.30 -14.88
C GLY A 779 19.33 11.05 -15.56
N MET A 780 18.91 11.97 -16.45
CA MET A 780 17.86 11.69 -17.43
C MET A 780 18.13 12.37 -18.79
N GLY A 781 19.42 12.43 -19.17
CA GLY A 781 19.92 12.99 -20.43
C GLY A 781 20.81 11.99 -21.18
N GLY A 782 20.19 11.04 -21.88
CA GLY A 782 20.90 10.06 -22.68
C GLY A 782 21.56 10.66 -23.93
N GLY A 783 22.81 11.09 -23.81
CA GLY A 783 23.78 11.13 -24.90
C GLY A 783 23.52 12.12 -26.05
N MET A 784 23.98 13.35 -25.88
CA MET A 784 24.71 14.05 -26.95
C MET A 784 26.11 14.39 -26.45
N ILE A 785 26.98 13.37 -26.43
CA ILE A 785 28.41 13.64 -26.57
C ILE A 785 28.56 14.21 -27.98
N VAL A 786 28.56 15.54 -28.11
CA VAL A 786 29.13 16.18 -29.29
C VAL A 786 30.62 15.88 -29.22
N ASN A 787 31.00 14.78 -29.87
CA ASN A 787 32.39 14.42 -30.03
C ASN A 787 33.01 15.42 -31.01
N THR A 788 33.39 16.60 -30.51
CA THR A 788 34.37 17.47 -31.15
C THR A 788 35.72 16.76 -31.10
N THR A 789 35.86 15.72 -31.92
CA THR A 789 37.15 15.21 -32.33
C THR A 789 37.81 16.32 -33.15
N ALA A 790 38.50 17.23 -32.46
CA ALA A 790 39.54 18.02 -33.09
C ALA A 790 40.54 17.01 -33.65
N GLY A 791 40.63 16.92 -34.98
CA GLY A 791 41.44 15.93 -35.67
C GLY A 791 42.93 16.16 -35.46
N GLY A 792 43.47 15.66 -34.35
CA GLY A 792 44.90 15.53 -34.12
C GLY A 792 45.42 14.25 -34.77
N THR A 793 45.97 14.35 -35.97
CA THR A 793 46.72 13.26 -36.59
C THR A 793 48.14 13.23 -36.04
N ASP A 794 48.50 12.19 -35.29
CA ASP A 794 49.88 11.93 -34.92
C ASP A 794 50.74 11.63 -36.16
N ALA A 795 51.88 12.33 -36.28
CA ALA A 795 52.89 12.05 -37.30
C ALA A 795 54.29 12.35 -36.76
N THR A 796 54.97 11.32 -36.25
CA THR A 796 56.41 11.36 -35.98
C THR A 796 57.20 10.99 -37.25
N GLY A 797 57.92 11.93 -37.88
CA GLY A 797 58.73 11.59 -39.06
C GLY A 797 59.45 12.75 -39.77
N GLN A 798 60.70 12.98 -39.39
CA GLN A 798 61.83 13.57 -40.14
C GLN A 798 61.62 14.42 -41.43
N SER A 799 62.15 15.65 -41.36
CA SER A 799 62.97 16.36 -42.37
C SER A 799 62.45 16.71 -43.77
N GLY A 800 62.52 18.01 -44.11
CA GLY A 800 62.94 18.46 -45.46
C GLY A 800 62.14 19.63 -46.10
N GLY A 801 62.83 20.73 -46.41
CA GLY A 801 62.61 21.47 -47.68
C GLY A 801 61.59 22.62 -47.77
N THR A 802 62.11 23.86 -47.78
CA THR A 802 61.79 24.95 -48.75
C THR A 802 60.34 25.44 -49.03
N ALA A 803 60.02 26.61 -48.46
CA ALA A 803 59.78 27.92 -49.13
C ALA A 803 58.62 28.23 -50.14
N GLN A 804 58.14 29.49 -50.05
CA GLN A 804 57.40 30.33 -51.04
C GLN A 804 55.95 29.96 -51.45
N SER A 805 55.07 30.88 -51.92
CA SER A 805 54.93 32.35 -51.77
C SER A 805 53.59 32.88 -52.35
N GLY A 806 53.10 34.03 -51.87
CA GLY A 806 52.16 34.94 -52.58
C GLY A 806 50.66 34.56 -52.57
N GLY A 807 49.69 35.48 -52.74
CA GLY A 807 49.77 36.95 -52.76
C GLY A 807 48.59 37.64 -53.48
N THR A 808 47.98 38.67 -52.85
CA THR A 808 47.09 39.73 -53.43
C THR A 808 45.77 39.29 -54.11
N ALA A 809 44.64 40.01 -54.09
CA ALA A 809 44.40 41.44 -54.33
C ALA A 809 42.99 41.94 -53.89
N GLN A 810 42.74 43.24 -53.99
CA GLN A 810 41.49 43.94 -53.61
C GLN A 810 40.60 44.28 -54.82
N SER A 811 39.29 44.49 -54.62
CA SER A 811 38.62 45.81 -54.80
C SER A 811 37.07 45.73 -54.78
N ARG A 812 36.39 46.90 -54.71
CA ARG A 812 34.93 47.07 -54.61
C ARG A 812 34.29 47.41 -55.96
N GLY A 813 33.05 46.96 -56.19
CA GLY A 813 32.16 47.47 -57.24
C GLY A 813 30.71 46.99 -57.05
N THR A 814 29.72 47.87 -57.18
CA THR A 814 28.30 47.60 -56.86
C THR A 814 27.41 47.58 -58.11
N ALA A 815 26.69 46.47 -58.37
CA ALA A 815 25.41 46.44 -59.11
C ALA A 815 24.71 45.05 -59.11
N GLN A 816 23.89 44.80 -58.09
CA GLN A 816 22.56 44.16 -58.15
C GLN A 816 22.24 43.10 -59.25
N SER A 817 22.30 41.79 -58.92
CA SER A 817 21.24 40.77 -59.23
C SER A 817 21.63 39.34 -58.78
N ARG A 818 20.77 38.72 -57.95
CA ARG A 818 20.68 37.27 -57.59
C ARG A 818 21.92 36.54 -57.03
N GLY A 819 21.85 36.15 -55.76
CA GLY A 819 22.69 35.12 -55.16
C GLY A 819 22.71 35.12 -53.63
N THR A 820 22.21 34.04 -53.00
CA THR A 820 22.50 33.59 -51.62
C THR A 820 22.59 34.63 -50.51
N GLY A 821 21.50 34.83 -49.76
CA GLY A 821 21.53 35.53 -48.48
C GLY A 821 21.98 34.61 -47.34
N GLY A 822 23.01 35.01 -46.60
CA GLY A 822 23.24 34.52 -45.25
C GLY A 822 22.41 35.32 -44.25
N MET A 823 21.74 34.64 -43.32
CA MET A 823 21.12 35.25 -42.14
C MET A 823 21.59 34.53 -40.87
N PRO A 824 21.51 35.17 -39.69
CA PRO A 824 22.20 34.71 -38.48
C PRO A 824 21.67 33.37 -37.95
N GLY A 825 22.52 32.65 -37.21
CA GLY A 825 22.17 31.38 -36.59
C GLY A 825 20.94 31.52 -35.67
N PHE A 826 19.86 30.81 -36.02
CA PHE A 826 18.71 30.67 -35.16
C PHE A 826 19.07 29.82 -33.94
N GLY A 827 18.79 30.35 -32.74
CA GLY A 827 18.76 29.54 -31.53
C GLY A 827 17.66 28.49 -31.65
N GLY A 828 18.02 27.22 -31.60
CA GLY A 828 17.08 26.11 -31.60
C GLY A 828 16.34 26.04 -30.27
N GLY A 829 15.15 26.66 -30.20
CA GLY A 829 14.25 26.52 -29.07
C GLY A 829 13.70 25.09 -28.97
N GLY A 830 14.40 24.22 -28.25
CA GLY A 830 13.92 22.89 -27.88
C GLY A 830 12.77 22.98 -26.88
N GLY A 831 11.66 22.32 -27.15
CA GLY A 831 10.43 22.45 -26.36
C GLY A 831 10.52 21.81 -24.97
N GLY A 832 10.56 22.67 -23.94
CA GLY A 832 9.86 22.51 -22.66
C GLY A 832 9.96 21.18 -21.89
N PHE A 833 11.01 21.04 -21.07
CA PHE A 833 11.03 20.13 -19.92
C PHE A 833 11.51 20.87 -18.65
N GLY A 834 10.64 20.99 -17.64
CA GLY A 834 10.99 21.32 -16.25
C GLY A 834 11.48 22.74 -15.94
N GLY A 835 10.94 23.35 -14.87
CA GLY A 835 11.31 24.70 -14.41
C GLY A 835 12.76 24.87 -13.89
N ASN A 836 13.53 23.79 -13.79
CA ASN A 836 14.92 23.78 -13.31
C ASN A 836 15.97 23.74 -14.44
N SER A 837 15.52 23.78 -15.70
CA SER A 837 16.40 23.87 -16.87
C SER A 837 17.29 25.12 -16.82
N GLU A 838 16.72 26.28 -16.48
CA GLU A 838 17.45 27.55 -16.31
C GLU A 838 18.55 27.48 -15.23
N ILE A 839 18.28 26.80 -14.10
CA ILE A 839 19.27 26.58 -13.03
C ILE A 839 20.41 25.70 -13.55
N SER A 840 20.06 24.63 -14.26
CA SER A 840 21.04 23.69 -14.81
C SER A 840 21.95 24.38 -15.82
N THR A 841 21.38 25.13 -16.77
CA THR A 841 22.13 25.97 -17.72
C THR A 841 23.05 26.95 -16.99
N TRP A 842 22.52 27.73 -16.04
CA TRP A 842 23.31 28.72 -15.30
C TRP A 842 24.49 28.06 -14.56
N VAL A 843 24.30 26.92 -13.91
CA VAL A 843 25.39 26.20 -13.25
C VAL A 843 26.45 25.76 -14.27
N THR A 844 26.04 25.16 -15.39
CA THR A 844 26.99 24.69 -16.43
C THR A 844 27.79 25.81 -17.10
N GLU A 845 27.26 27.03 -17.13
CA GLU A 845 27.94 28.21 -17.69
C GLU A 845 28.90 28.89 -16.70
N ASN A 846 28.73 28.69 -15.38
CA ASN A 846 29.38 29.49 -14.35
C ASN A 846 30.33 28.70 -13.44
N PHE A 847 30.23 27.36 -13.35
CA PHE A 847 31.04 26.52 -12.46
C PHE A 847 31.77 25.41 -13.20
N THR A 848 32.90 24.97 -12.63
CA THR A 848 33.73 23.93 -13.24
C THR A 848 33.12 22.54 -13.04
N ALA A 849 33.01 21.76 -14.12
CA ALA A 849 32.56 20.37 -14.07
C ALA A 849 33.69 19.42 -13.61
N LEU A 850 33.33 18.52 -12.71
CA LEU A 850 34.15 17.41 -12.20
C LEU A 850 33.43 16.09 -12.50
N THR A 851 34.19 15.00 -12.67
CA THR A 851 33.63 13.65 -12.81
C THR A 851 33.96 12.84 -11.56
N VAL A 852 32.93 12.46 -10.79
CA VAL A 852 33.09 11.70 -9.53
C VAL A 852 32.28 10.42 -9.61
N GLY A 853 32.96 9.27 -9.58
CA GLY A 853 32.31 7.96 -9.69
C GLY A 853 31.38 7.81 -10.90
N GLY A 854 31.74 8.44 -12.03
CA GLY A 854 30.96 8.45 -13.29
C GLY A 854 29.90 9.55 -13.41
N GLN A 855 29.59 10.28 -12.34
CA GLN A 855 28.60 11.36 -12.33
C GLN A 855 29.24 12.74 -12.55
N THR A 856 28.49 13.66 -13.17
CA THR A 856 28.94 15.05 -13.38
C THR A 856 28.55 15.92 -12.19
N VAL A 857 29.56 16.46 -11.52
CA VAL A 857 29.48 17.26 -10.29
C VAL A 857 30.03 18.65 -10.57
N TYR A 858 29.33 19.69 -10.14
CA TYR A 858 29.82 21.07 -10.18
C TYR A 858 30.08 21.56 -8.76
N ASP A 859 31.27 22.07 -8.50
CA ASP A 859 31.63 22.70 -7.23
C ASP A 859 31.20 24.18 -7.27
N LEU A 860 30.21 24.51 -6.45
CA LEU A 860 29.60 25.86 -6.42
C LEU A 860 30.48 26.88 -5.66
N THR A 861 31.62 26.45 -5.11
CA THR A 861 32.65 27.33 -4.55
C THR A 861 33.72 27.74 -5.57
N GLN A 862 33.79 27.07 -6.73
CA GLN A 862 34.82 27.24 -7.76
C GLN A 862 34.23 27.76 -9.09
N PRO A 863 33.85 29.06 -9.18
CA PRO A 863 33.34 29.63 -10.41
C PRO A 863 34.43 29.72 -11.48
N VAL A 864 34.07 29.57 -12.75
CA VAL A 864 35.02 29.48 -13.89
C VAL A 864 35.82 30.78 -14.11
N ASN A 865 35.37 31.90 -13.53
CA ASN A 865 35.91 33.25 -13.76
C ASN A 865 36.45 33.94 -12.48
N SER A 866 36.88 33.18 -11.45
CA SER A 866 37.54 33.73 -10.24
C SER A 866 39.00 34.12 -10.47
#